data_AF-A0ABD2ZID1-F1
#
_entry.id   AF-A0ABD2ZID1-F1
#
_cell.length_a   1.000
_cell.length_b   1.000
_cell.length_c   1.000
_cell.angle_alpha   90.00
_cell.angle_beta   90.00
_cell.angle_gamma   90.00
#
_symmetry.space_group_name_H-M   'P 1'
#
loop_
_entity.id
_entity.type
_entity.pdbx_description
1 polymer ?
#
loop_
_entity_poly.entity_id
_entity_poly.type
_entity_poly.pdbx_seq_one_letter_code
_entity_poly.pdbx_strand_id
1 'polypeptide(L)'
;MEFLMLSKLLILCGLIELVASKECTNTFPVMASHTYRYEFLTTKNETWKNEVLAKTSQYHLTPTDDSYWANLLPRRMARQEDQVSWMMLYRQIKKSYNTNNRDGEGGDFLKPVPLNDVRLDPNSDHGLAQQTNLEYLLMLEVDRLVWSFRNTAGLPTPGQPYGGWEAVDCELRGHFVGHYLSASAQMWASTSNDTLKNKMSAVVSALSDCQQKMGTGYLSAFPSEEFDRFEALKTVWAPYYTIHKIMAGLLDQYTFVSNEQALKMLKWMVDYHFNRVQNVILKYSIQRHYSSLNEETGGMNDVLYRLYTITGDQKHLLLAHLFDKPCFLGELAVKADDISGFHTNTHIPVVIGAQMRYEVTGDPLYKEIGTYFMDIINSSHAYATGGTSVSEFWSDPKRLATTLQTENEESCTTYNMLKVSRNLFRWTKEIRYADYYERALTNGVMSIQRGREPGVMIYMLPLKRGGSKAHSYHKWGSKFDDFWCCYGTGIESFSKLGDSIYFEEEGNVPGLYIIQYIPSSLQWRSGGILLDMTVKPVVSWDNNLQVTVAIASEQATSLKSTLNLRIPTWTSADVARAQLNGQDLILPAPGNFLSVSRNWRPGDKITLELPINLRLEAIKDDRPEYASVQAILYGPFLLVGLSSGDWDIKPAPGASLADWISPIPADYNAQLISLSQVSGKTEFSLASSNGLIQLQSLPEPGTDEAADATFRLILKEPTRRKFSLPEDAVGKSVMLEPYGFPGMLVEHQGADQKLRVVPDSTDSTVFHLVAGLDGKDGTVSLESENQKGCYVCSDLNDGSSTITLACKSGSSNVEFSQAASFKLNKGISEYHPISFIAEGTSRNFLLAPLFSLRDESYTVYFNIQQ
;
A
#
# COMPACT_ATOMS: atom_id res chain seq x y z
N MET A 1 65.71 -29.58 -31.97
CA MET A 1 64.84 -30.42 -32.82
C MET A 1 63.69 -30.88 -31.95
N GLU A 2 62.61 -30.12 -31.92
CA GLU A 2 61.66 -30.08 -33.04
C GLU A 2 60.86 -31.37 -33.10
N PHE A 3 59.57 -31.35 -33.27
CA PHE A 3 58.54 -30.32 -33.37
C PHE A 3 57.28 -31.16 -33.64
N LEU A 4 56.10 -30.55 -33.57
CA LEU A 4 54.97 -30.76 -34.48
C LEU A 4 55.03 -32.06 -35.31
N MET A 5 54.17 -33.05 -35.10
CA MET A 5 52.72 -33.01 -35.29
C MET A 5 52.18 -34.27 -34.61
N LEU A 6 51.09 -34.28 -33.85
CA LEU A 6 49.76 -33.79 -34.24
C LEU A 6 49.09 -33.09 -33.04
N SER A 7 49.32 -31.79 -32.98
CA SER A 7 48.33 -30.83 -32.50
C SER A 7 47.18 -30.77 -33.52
N LYS A 8 46.19 -31.66 -33.38
CA LYS A 8 44.84 -31.57 -34.00
C LYS A 8 43.93 -32.68 -33.45
N LEU A 9 43.75 -32.72 -32.12
CA LEU A 9 42.54 -33.28 -31.50
C LEU A 9 42.32 -32.73 -30.07
N LEU A 10 42.77 -31.50 -29.82
CA LEU A 10 42.01 -30.55 -29.00
C LEU A 10 40.96 -29.94 -29.94
N ILE A 11 39.75 -29.70 -29.43
CA ILE A 11 38.49 -29.35 -30.14
C ILE A 11 37.64 -30.58 -30.51
N LEU A 12 37.12 -31.32 -29.50
CA LEU A 12 35.73 -31.81 -29.48
C LEU A 12 35.34 -32.45 -28.12
N CYS A 13 35.73 -31.83 -27.01
CA CYS A 13 35.09 -32.06 -25.71
C CYS A 13 34.73 -30.69 -25.14
N GLY A 14 33.95 -29.95 -25.94
CA GLY A 14 33.28 -28.74 -25.50
C GLY A 14 31.87 -29.12 -25.07
N LEU A 15 31.50 -28.67 -23.86
CA LEU A 15 30.14 -28.36 -23.46
C LEU A 15 29.15 -29.54 -23.46
N ILE A 16 29.11 -30.24 -22.32
CA ILE A 16 27.83 -30.70 -21.80
C ILE A 16 27.75 -30.24 -20.34
N GLU A 17 27.60 -28.92 -20.17
CA GLU A 17 26.76 -28.43 -19.07
C GLU A 17 25.33 -28.88 -19.38
N LEU A 18 24.95 -30.04 -18.89
CA LEU A 18 23.53 -30.37 -18.72
C LEU A 18 23.10 -29.82 -17.36
N VAL A 19 23.01 -28.49 -17.26
CA VAL A 19 22.11 -27.82 -16.34
C VAL A 19 20.87 -27.50 -17.16
N ALA A 20 19.91 -28.42 -17.18
CA ALA A 20 18.59 -28.15 -17.73
C ALA A 20 17.57 -28.32 -16.61
N SER A 21 17.12 -27.19 -16.06
CA SER A 21 15.79 -27.02 -15.47
C SER A 21 15.51 -25.55 -15.18
N LYS A 22 14.75 -24.89 -16.05
CA LYS A 22 13.78 -23.87 -15.66
C LYS A 22 12.59 -23.94 -16.60
N GLU A 23 11.49 -24.51 -16.14
CA GLU A 23 10.14 -24.08 -16.56
C GLU A 23 9.20 -24.07 -15.36
N CYS A 24 9.13 -22.90 -14.73
CA CYS A 24 7.91 -22.39 -14.11
C CYS A 24 7.74 -21.02 -14.78
N THR A 25 7.26 -21.00 -16.01
CA THR A 25 7.31 -19.79 -16.83
C THR A 25 6.02 -18.98 -16.71
N ASN A 26 6.17 -17.69 -16.41
CA ASN A 26 5.23 -16.70 -16.93
C ASN A 26 5.56 -16.42 -18.42
N THR A 27 5.36 -17.41 -19.30
CA THR A 27 5.42 -17.19 -20.77
C THR A 27 4.10 -17.54 -21.46
N PHE A 28 3.15 -16.61 -21.38
CA PHE A 28 2.56 -16.06 -22.62
C PHE A 28 3.07 -14.63 -22.69
N PRO A 29 4.02 -14.27 -23.58
CA PRO A 29 4.85 -13.07 -23.38
C PRO A 29 4.15 -11.75 -23.73
N VAL A 30 2.85 -11.67 -23.51
CA VAL A 30 2.14 -10.40 -23.47
C VAL A 30 0.98 -10.46 -22.46
N MET A 31 0.30 -11.60 -22.36
CA MET A 31 -0.93 -11.80 -21.57
C MET A 31 -0.69 -12.29 -20.13
N ALA A 32 0.34 -11.87 -19.40
CA ALA A 32 0.50 -12.21 -17.97
C ALA A 32 0.13 -11.05 -17.03
N SER A 33 0.32 -9.82 -17.50
CA SER A 33 -0.09 -8.61 -16.80
C SER A 33 -1.62 -8.49 -16.80
N HIS A 34 -2.22 -8.15 -15.67
CA HIS A 34 -3.65 -7.84 -15.60
C HIS A 34 -4.01 -6.67 -16.52
N THR A 35 -3.19 -5.63 -16.51
CA THR A 35 -3.35 -4.43 -17.34
C THR A 35 -3.38 -4.79 -18.83
N TYR A 36 -2.35 -5.51 -19.29
CA TYR A 36 -2.26 -5.90 -20.69
C TYR A 36 -3.41 -6.84 -21.11
N ARG A 37 -3.83 -7.77 -20.23
CA ARG A 37 -4.97 -8.65 -20.49
C ARG A 37 -6.26 -7.86 -20.68
N TYR A 38 -6.52 -6.86 -19.84
CA TYR A 38 -7.67 -5.99 -19.97
C TYR A 38 -7.68 -5.28 -21.33
N GLU A 39 -6.57 -4.66 -21.73
CA GLU A 39 -6.44 -3.97 -23.02
C GLU A 39 -6.67 -4.92 -24.19
N PHE A 40 -6.08 -6.12 -24.14
CA PHE A 40 -6.25 -7.15 -25.17
C PHE A 40 -7.71 -7.59 -25.31
N LEU A 41 -8.45 -7.75 -24.20
CA LEU A 41 -9.85 -8.18 -24.24
C LEU A 41 -10.77 -7.08 -24.75
N THR A 42 -10.54 -5.82 -24.32
CA THR A 42 -11.42 -4.68 -24.60
C THR A 42 -11.16 -3.98 -25.93
N THR A 43 -9.99 -4.16 -26.53
CA THR A 43 -9.66 -3.55 -27.83
C THR A 43 -10.60 -4.00 -28.95
N LYS A 44 -10.92 -3.07 -29.87
CA LYS A 44 -11.64 -3.36 -31.12
C LYS A 44 -10.69 -3.56 -32.32
N ASN A 45 -9.39 -3.44 -32.10
CA ASN A 45 -8.38 -3.56 -33.16
C ASN A 45 -8.06 -5.05 -33.42
N GLU A 46 -8.77 -5.64 -34.37
CA GLU A 46 -8.59 -7.05 -34.77
C GLU A 46 -7.20 -7.36 -35.30
N THR A 47 -6.51 -6.41 -35.93
CA THR A 47 -5.14 -6.60 -36.40
C THR A 47 -4.17 -6.80 -35.24
N TRP A 48 -4.27 -5.95 -34.22
CA TRP A 48 -3.45 -6.06 -33.01
C TRP A 48 -3.76 -7.35 -32.25
N LYS A 49 -5.05 -7.73 -32.11
CA LYS A 49 -5.45 -9.01 -31.53
C LYS A 49 -4.79 -10.19 -32.26
N ASN A 50 -4.87 -10.21 -33.58
CA ASN A 50 -4.27 -11.27 -34.39
C ASN A 50 -2.74 -11.30 -34.29
N GLU A 51 -2.07 -10.15 -34.23
CA GLU A 51 -0.61 -10.07 -34.04
C GLU A 51 -0.19 -10.58 -32.66
N VAL A 52 -0.91 -10.20 -31.60
CA VAL A 52 -0.65 -10.64 -30.23
C VAL A 52 -0.93 -12.13 -30.09
N LEU A 53 -2.02 -12.63 -30.68
CA LEU A 53 -2.36 -14.05 -30.74
C LEU A 53 -1.33 -14.86 -31.53
N ALA A 54 -0.85 -14.34 -32.67
CA ALA A 54 0.18 -14.99 -33.48
C ALA A 54 1.56 -15.03 -32.79
N LYS A 55 1.88 -14.01 -31.99
CA LYS A 55 3.09 -13.98 -31.13
C LYS A 55 2.96 -14.89 -29.91
N THR A 56 1.75 -15.06 -29.38
CA THR A 56 1.48 -15.97 -28.24
C THR A 56 1.31 -17.43 -28.68
N SER A 57 1.01 -17.71 -29.95
CA SER A 57 0.91 -19.07 -30.50
C SER A 57 2.26 -19.74 -30.82
N GLN A 58 3.41 -19.13 -30.49
CA GLN A 58 4.74 -19.68 -30.77
C GLN A 58 5.38 -20.46 -29.62
N TYR A 59 4.66 -20.74 -28.53
CA TYR A 59 5.16 -21.56 -27.44
C TYR A 59 4.45 -22.91 -27.40
N HIS A 60 5.03 -23.87 -28.10
CA HIS A 60 4.78 -25.29 -27.85
C HIS A 60 5.88 -25.81 -26.92
N LEU A 61 5.46 -26.44 -25.83
CA LEU A 61 6.31 -27.27 -24.96
C LEU A 61 7.15 -28.22 -25.82
N THR A 62 8.47 -28.13 -25.74
CA THR A 62 9.34 -29.24 -26.16
C THR A 62 9.23 -30.36 -25.15
N PRO A 63 8.81 -31.58 -25.55
CA PRO A 63 8.74 -32.73 -24.64
C PRO A 63 10.13 -33.35 -24.49
N THR A 64 10.98 -32.78 -23.64
CA THR A 64 12.21 -33.44 -23.18
C THR A 64 12.60 -32.95 -21.79
N ASP A 65 11.90 -33.47 -20.77
CA ASP A 65 12.53 -34.10 -19.59
C ASP A 65 11.49 -34.79 -18.66
N ASP A 66 10.53 -35.47 -19.27
CA ASP A 66 9.45 -36.21 -18.58
C ASP A 66 9.92 -37.50 -17.86
N SER A 67 11.21 -37.81 -17.86
CA SER A 67 11.72 -39.05 -17.27
C SER A 67 12.39 -38.88 -15.91
N TYR A 68 12.74 -37.67 -15.48
CA TYR A 68 13.47 -37.47 -14.23
C TYR A 68 12.53 -37.31 -13.02
N TRP A 69 11.44 -36.54 -13.17
CA TRP A 69 10.44 -36.33 -12.11
C TRP A 69 9.42 -37.46 -11.98
N ALA A 70 9.14 -38.20 -13.06
CA ALA A 70 8.26 -39.37 -13.05
C ALA A 70 8.81 -40.55 -12.21
N ASN A 71 10.09 -40.50 -11.82
CA ASN A 71 10.72 -41.51 -10.96
C ASN A 71 10.72 -41.12 -9.47
N LEU A 72 10.25 -39.93 -9.09
CA LEU A 72 10.13 -39.47 -7.70
C LEU A 72 8.74 -39.70 -7.08
N LEU A 73 7.80 -40.29 -7.84
CA LEU A 73 6.51 -40.75 -7.35
C LEU A 73 6.40 -42.28 -7.51
N PRO A 74 5.85 -43.03 -6.52
CA PRO A 74 5.76 -44.48 -6.61
C PRO A 74 4.95 -44.91 -7.84
N ARG A 75 5.58 -45.70 -8.72
CA ARG A 75 4.94 -46.19 -9.95
C ARG A 75 3.74 -47.08 -9.63
N ARG A 76 2.62 -46.73 -10.27
CA ARG A 76 1.29 -47.36 -10.37
C ARG A 76 0.28 -46.86 -9.34
N MET A 77 -0.54 -45.89 -9.75
CA MET A 77 -1.84 -45.67 -9.12
C MET A 77 -2.95 -45.47 -10.15
N ALA A 78 -3.76 -46.51 -10.26
CA ALA A 78 -5.07 -46.54 -10.88
C ALA A 78 -5.85 -47.69 -10.20
N ARG A 79 -6.41 -47.42 -9.01
CA ARG A 79 -7.57 -48.11 -8.40
C ARG A 79 -8.04 -47.37 -7.13
N GLN A 80 -9.27 -47.65 -6.72
CA GLN A 80 -9.95 -47.08 -5.55
C GLN A 80 -9.20 -47.30 -4.20
N GLU A 81 -8.25 -48.23 -4.17
CA GLU A 81 -7.31 -48.48 -3.07
C GLU A 81 -6.22 -47.39 -2.95
N ASP A 82 -6.00 -46.56 -3.97
CA ASP A 82 -4.93 -45.54 -4.02
C ASP A 82 -5.33 -44.22 -3.32
N GLN A 83 -6.63 -43.91 -3.26
CA GLN A 83 -7.15 -42.88 -2.35
C GLN A 83 -6.85 -43.26 -0.89
N VAL A 84 -6.89 -44.57 -0.58
CA VAL A 84 -6.49 -45.09 0.73
C VAL A 84 -4.99 -44.97 0.92
N SER A 85 -4.17 -45.08 -0.13
CA SER A 85 -2.71 -44.92 -0.05
C SER A 85 -2.25 -43.48 0.23
N TRP A 86 -2.84 -42.46 -0.41
CA TRP A 86 -2.52 -41.06 -0.06
C TRP A 86 -3.03 -40.69 1.34
N MET A 87 -4.22 -41.14 1.73
CA MET A 87 -4.71 -41.03 3.11
C MET A 87 -3.85 -41.83 4.10
N MET A 88 -3.25 -42.96 3.68
CA MET A 88 -2.33 -43.77 4.49
C MET A 88 -0.95 -43.14 4.60
N LEU A 89 -0.41 -42.55 3.53
CA LEU A 89 0.83 -41.78 3.51
C LEU A 89 0.69 -40.58 4.44
N TYR A 90 -0.43 -39.86 4.34
CA TYR A 90 -0.74 -38.75 5.23
C TYR A 90 -0.99 -39.20 6.68
N ARG A 91 -1.66 -40.34 6.90
CA ARG A 91 -1.78 -40.97 8.23
C ARG A 91 -0.44 -41.48 8.76
N GLN A 92 0.50 -41.89 7.91
CA GLN A 92 1.86 -42.29 8.27
C GLN A 92 2.72 -41.08 8.63
N ILE A 93 2.62 -39.99 7.87
CA ILE A 93 3.22 -38.69 8.21
C ILE A 93 2.68 -38.22 9.57
N LYS A 94 1.36 -38.27 9.77
CA LYS A 94 0.71 -37.95 11.05
C LYS A 94 1.10 -38.90 12.19
N LYS A 95 1.26 -40.21 11.93
CA LYS A 95 1.70 -41.19 12.94
C LYS A 95 3.16 -41.02 13.30
N SER A 96 4.04 -40.78 12.32
CA SER A 96 5.46 -40.47 12.50
C SER A 96 5.64 -39.19 13.34
N TYR A 97 4.82 -38.17 13.07
CA TYR A 97 4.77 -36.94 13.86
C TYR A 97 4.26 -37.16 15.29
N ASN A 98 3.18 -37.94 15.47
CA ASN A 98 2.64 -38.25 16.80
C ASN A 98 3.55 -39.15 17.65
N THR A 99 4.49 -39.90 17.04
CA THR A 99 5.44 -40.74 17.78
C THR A 99 6.70 -39.99 18.21
N ASN A 100 7.06 -38.88 17.54
CA ASN A 100 8.26 -38.09 17.88
C ASN A 100 7.96 -36.81 18.66
N ASN A 101 6.73 -36.28 18.66
CA ASN A 101 6.33 -35.12 19.46
C ASN A 101 5.44 -35.53 20.65
N ARG A 102 5.97 -36.36 21.56
CA ARG A 102 5.47 -36.39 22.94
C ARG A 102 6.01 -35.22 23.78
N ASP A 103 6.89 -34.41 23.21
CA ASP A 103 7.35 -33.12 23.73
C ASP A 103 7.11 -32.00 22.68
N GLY A 104 5.98 -31.29 22.81
CA GLY A 104 5.94 -29.81 22.69
C GLY A 104 6.16 -29.02 21.38
N GLU A 105 6.32 -29.58 20.17
CA GLU A 105 6.67 -28.76 18.97
C GLU A 105 5.63 -28.73 17.82
N GLY A 106 4.34 -28.76 18.13
CA GLY A 106 3.29 -28.16 17.29
C GLY A 106 2.95 -26.80 17.88
N GLY A 107 3.78 -25.79 17.59
CA GLY A 107 3.91 -24.58 18.41
C GLY A 107 2.64 -23.76 18.61
N ASP A 108 2.47 -23.26 19.83
CA ASP A 108 1.41 -22.33 20.26
C ASP A 108 1.58 -20.98 19.53
N PHE A 109 1.02 -20.85 18.32
CA PHE A 109 1.12 -19.62 17.53
C PHE A 109 0.34 -18.50 18.21
N LEU A 110 0.84 -17.26 18.09
CA LEU A 110 0.05 -16.11 18.50
C LEU A 110 -1.26 -16.05 17.71
N LYS A 111 -2.36 -15.82 18.42
CA LYS A 111 -3.68 -15.64 17.83
C LYS A 111 -3.92 -14.13 17.66
N PRO A 112 -4.37 -13.67 16.50
CA PRO A 112 -4.82 -12.29 16.37
C PRO A 112 -6.02 -12.06 17.28
N VAL A 113 -6.06 -10.92 17.96
CA VAL A 113 -7.27 -10.54 18.69
C VAL A 113 -8.40 -10.30 17.67
N PRO A 114 -9.65 -10.75 17.94
CA PRO A 114 -10.77 -10.54 17.02
C PRO A 114 -11.01 -9.05 16.72
N LEU A 115 -11.25 -8.71 15.45
CA LEU A 115 -11.59 -7.34 15.02
C LEU A 115 -12.80 -6.75 15.77
N ASN A 116 -13.75 -7.61 16.16
CA ASN A 116 -14.93 -7.21 16.95
C ASN A 116 -14.59 -6.58 18.29
N ASP A 117 -13.41 -6.88 18.83
CA ASP A 117 -12.96 -6.43 20.14
C ASP A 117 -12.00 -5.22 20.04
N VAL A 118 -11.69 -4.73 18.83
CA VAL A 118 -10.80 -3.58 18.60
C VAL A 118 -11.57 -2.43 17.94
N ARG A 119 -11.47 -1.22 18.49
CA ARG A 119 -12.06 0.00 17.90
C ARG A 119 -10.99 1.06 17.73
N LEU A 120 -10.80 1.52 16.49
CA LEU A 120 -9.87 2.61 16.20
C LEU A 120 -10.42 3.93 16.72
N ASP A 121 -9.52 4.84 17.13
CA ASP A 121 -9.92 6.22 17.40
C ASP A 121 -10.43 6.86 16.10
N PRO A 122 -11.69 7.34 16.04
CA PRO A 122 -12.28 7.91 14.84
C PRO A 122 -11.58 9.19 14.36
N ASN A 123 -10.80 9.85 15.22
CA ASN A 123 -10.06 11.06 14.87
C ASN A 123 -8.62 10.78 14.43
N SER A 124 -8.15 9.53 14.54
CA SER A 124 -6.84 9.12 14.01
C SER A 124 -6.87 9.00 12.48
N ASP A 125 -5.72 9.10 11.82
CA ASP A 125 -5.63 8.90 10.36
C ASP A 125 -6.18 7.55 9.91
N HIS A 126 -5.96 6.50 10.71
CA HIS A 126 -6.48 5.16 10.46
C HIS A 126 -8.01 5.09 10.63
N GLY A 127 -8.57 5.77 11.64
CA GLY A 127 -10.01 5.88 11.84
C GLY A 127 -10.70 6.64 10.70
N LEU A 128 -10.11 7.74 10.25
CA LEU A 128 -10.59 8.52 9.11
C LEU A 128 -10.53 7.73 7.79
N ALA A 129 -9.46 6.97 7.56
CA ALA A 129 -9.32 6.12 6.37
C ALA A 129 -10.33 4.96 6.38
N GLN A 130 -10.55 4.34 7.55
CA GLN A 130 -11.60 3.32 7.74
C GLN A 130 -12.99 3.90 7.46
N GLN A 131 -13.29 5.09 7.98
CA GLN A 131 -14.57 5.77 7.75
C GLN A 131 -14.80 6.11 6.28
N THR A 132 -13.77 6.62 5.59
CA THR A 132 -13.83 6.92 4.14
C THR A 132 -14.14 5.65 3.33
N ASN A 133 -13.57 4.51 3.72
CA ASN A 133 -13.86 3.23 3.07
C ASN A 133 -15.27 2.70 3.40
N LEU A 134 -15.75 2.88 4.64
CA LEU A 134 -17.11 2.51 5.04
C LEU A 134 -18.15 3.25 4.18
N GLU A 135 -17.93 4.55 3.95
CA GLU A 135 -18.78 5.36 3.07
C GLU A 135 -18.83 4.80 1.65
N TYR A 136 -17.70 4.33 1.12
CA TYR A 136 -17.66 3.70 -0.19
C TYR A 136 -18.42 2.38 -0.23
N LEU A 137 -18.23 1.49 0.76
CA LEU A 137 -18.95 0.21 0.84
C LEU A 137 -20.48 0.39 0.93
N LEU A 138 -20.93 1.46 1.60
CA LEU A 138 -22.35 1.80 1.69
C LEU A 138 -22.91 2.38 0.38
N MET A 139 -22.06 3.05 -0.41
CA MET A 139 -22.41 3.67 -1.70
C MET A 139 -22.73 2.64 -2.80
N LEU A 140 -22.10 1.47 -2.79
CA LEU A 140 -22.25 0.45 -3.84
C LEU A 140 -23.61 -0.24 -3.79
N GLU A 141 -24.35 -0.40 -4.88
CA GLU A 141 -25.71 -0.93 -4.86
C GLU A 141 -25.74 -2.47 -4.95
N VAL A 142 -26.58 -3.12 -4.13
CA VAL A 142 -26.70 -4.59 -4.08
C VAL A 142 -27.05 -5.16 -5.46
N ASP A 143 -28.04 -4.57 -6.12
CA ASP A 143 -28.52 -5.05 -7.43
C ASP A 143 -27.46 -4.92 -8.53
N ARG A 144 -26.63 -3.87 -8.48
CA ARG A 144 -25.52 -3.66 -9.40
C ARG A 144 -24.37 -4.62 -9.12
N LEU A 145 -24.03 -4.88 -7.86
CA LEU A 145 -23.01 -5.85 -7.46
C LEU A 145 -23.35 -7.25 -7.98
N VAL A 146 -24.59 -7.71 -7.81
CA VAL A 146 -24.98 -9.08 -8.19
C VAL A 146 -25.51 -9.19 -9.64
N TRP A 147 -25.45 -8.10 -10.42
CA TRP A 147 -26.05 -8.03 -11.75
C TRP A 147 -25.54 -9.15 -12.67
N SER A 148 -24.22 -9.30 -12.81
CA SER A 148 -23.61 -10.28 -13.70
C SER A 148 -23.82 -11.73 -13.25
N PHE A 149 -23.95 -11.96 -11.93
CA PHE A 149 -24.33 -13.27 -11.37
C PHE A 149 -25.76 -13.64 -11.73
N ARG A 150 -26.70 -12.69 -11.60
CA ARG A 150 -28.11 -12.91 -11.98
C ARG A 150 -28.25 -13.15 -13.47
N ASN A 151 -27.53 -12.38 -14.29
CA ASN A 151 -27.49 -12.58 -15.74
C ASN A 151 -27.04 -14.00 -16.10
N THR A 152 -25.93 -14.45 -15.50
CA THR A 152 -25.38 -15.80 -15.72
C THR A 152 -26.35 -16.90 -15.26
N ALA A 153 -27.08 -16.68 -14.16
CA ALA A 153 -28.09 -17.62 -13.65
C ALA A 153 -29.43 -17.59 -14.40
N GLY A 154 -29.61 -16.68 -15.36
CA GLY A 154 -30.90 -16.47 -16.05
C GLY A 154 -31.99 -15.90 -15.12
N LEU A 155 -31.61 -15.08 -14.15
CA LEU A 155 -32.50 -14.34 -13.24
C LEU A 155 -32.69 -12.89 -13.72
N PRO A 156 -33.77 -12.19 -13.29
CA PRO A 156 -33.95 -10.77 -13.60
C PRO A 156 -32.79 -9.90 -13.09
N THR A 157 -32.35 -8.93 -13.88
CA THR A 157 -31.17 -8.09 -13.61
C THR A 157 -31.55 -6.61 -13.41
N PRO A 158 -32.14 -6.23 -12.26
CA PRO A 158 -32.48 -4.84 -11.98
C PRO A 158 -31.24 -3.94 -11.95
N GLY A 159 -31.38 -2.71 -12.43
CA GLY A 159 -30.29 -1.73 -12.52
C GLY A 159 -29.35 -1.97 -13.71
N GLN A 160 -28.13 -1.45 -13.59
CA GLN A 160 -27.07 -1.58 -14.59
C GLN A 160 -25.80 -2.16 -13.95
N PRO A 161 -25.01 -2.95 -14.69
CA PRO A 161 -23.74 -3.47 -14.20
C PRO A 161 -22.78 -2.33 -13.83
N TYR A 162 -21.75 -2.66 -13.05
CA TYR A 162 -20.61 -1.78 -12.83
C TYR A 162 -19.68 -1.78 -14.06
N GLY A 163 -18.88 -0.72 -14.20
CA GLY A 163 -17.92 -0.58 -15.29
C GLY A 163 -16.60 -1.31 -15.04
N GLY A 164 -15.60 -1.00 -15.85
CA GLY A 164 -14.23 -1.48 -15.67
C GLY A 164 -14.13 -3.00 -15.69
N TRP A 165 -13.43 -3.57 -14.73
CA TRP A 165 -13.24 -5.03 -14.66
C TRP A 165 -14.49 -5.80 -14.20
N GLU A 166 -15.55 -5.10 -13.77
CA GLU A 166 -16.87 -5.67 -13.48
C GLU A 166 -17.85 -5.55 -14.66
N ALA A 167 -17.41 -4.98 -15.79
CA ALA A 167 -18.21 -4.89 -17.01
C ALA A 167 -18.64 -6.27 -17.53
N VAL A 168 -19.78 -6.32 -18.22
CA VAL A 168 -20.46 -7.56 -18.63
C VAL A 168 -19.64 -8.45 -19.56
N ASP A 169 -18.72 -7.86 -20.31
CA ASP A 169 -17.83 -8.48 -21.29
C ASP A 169 -16.42 -8.75 -20.73
N CYS A 170 -16.13 -8.32 -19.49
CA CYS A 170 -14.85 -8.61 -18.84
C CYS A 170 -14.84 -10.03 -18.26
N GLU A 171 -13.83 -10.83 -18.59
CA GLU A 171 -13.65 -12.20 -18.08
C GLU A 171 -13.35 -12.23 -16.55
N LEU A 172 -12.89 -11.12 -15.95
CA LEU A 172 -12.65 -11.04 -14.51
C LEU A 172 -13.89 -10.71 -13.67
N ARG A 173 -15.02 -10.32 -14.28
CA ARG A 173 -16.22 -9.84 -13.56
C ARG A 173 -16.64 -10.77 -12.42
N GLY A 174 -17.16 -10.20 -11.34
CA GLY A 174 -17.50 -10.87 -10.09
C GLY A 174 -16.36 -10.96 -9.08
N HIS A 175 -15.11 -10.68 -9.47
CA HIS A 175 -13.98 -10.72 -8.55
C HIS A 175 -14.10 -9.66 -7.45
N PHE A 176 -14.53 -8.44 -7.80
CA PHE A 176 -14.71 -7.36 -6.85
C PHE A 176 -15.87 -7.66 -5.89
N VAL A 177 -16.91 -8.35 -6.36
CA VAL A 177 -18.02 -8.78 -5.49
C VAL A 177 -17.53 -9.77 -4.42
N GLY A 178 -16.60 -10.66 -4.78
CA GLY A 178 -15.90 -11.50 -3.80
C GLY A 178 -15.14 -10.68 -2.75
N HIS A 179 -14.39 -9.66 -3.19
CA HIS A 179 -13.71 -8.73 -2.29
C HIS A 179 -14.68 -7.92 -1.42
N TYR A 180 -15.82 -7.49 -1.97
CA TYR A 180 -16.86 -6.78 -1.23
C TYR A 180 -17.43 -7.62 -0.09
N LEU A 181 -17.61 -8.93 -0.31
CA LEU A 181 -18.04 -9.84 0.75
C LEU A 181 -17.01 -9.90 1.90
N SER A 182 -15.71 -10.00 1.60
CA SER A 182 -14.65 -9.96 2.63
C SER A 182 -14.62 -8.61 3.35
N ALA A 183 -14.55 -7.51 2.59
CA ALA A 183 -14.42 -6.16 3.10
C ALA A 183 -15.62 -5.77 3.97
N SER A 184 -16.84 -6.07 3.55
CA SER A 184 -18.04 -5.76 4.34
C SER A 184 -18.12 -6.56 5.64
N ALA A 185 -17.70 -7.84 5.65
CA ALA A 185 -17.61 -8.65 6.86
C ALA A 185 -16.58 -8.08 7.85
N GLN A 186 -15.40 -7.74 7.34
CA GLN A 186 -14.30 -7.15 8.13
C GLN A 186 -14.67 -5.76 8.65
N MET A 187 -15.29 -4.91 7.83
CA MET A 187 -15.72 -3.57 8.21
C MET A 187 -16.84 -3.62 9.24
N TRP A 188 -17.81 -4.53 9.09
CA TRP A 188 -18.81 -4.75 10.13
C TRP A 188 -18.15 -5.19 11.44
N ALA A 189 -17.15 -6.06 11.38
CA ALA A 189 -16.44 -6.47 12.59
C ALA A 189 -15.71 -5.30 13.28
N SER A 190 -15.09 -4.44 12.48
CA SER A 190 -14.37 -3.24 12.96
C SER A 190 -15.28 -2.15 13.51
N THR A 191 -16.50 -2.00 13.00
CA THR A 191 -17.36 -0.81 13.26
C THR A 191 -18.72 -1.11 13.88
N SER A 192 -19.18 -2.36 13.81
CA SER A 192 -20.55 -2.78 14.17
C SER A 192 -21.66 -2.01 13.41
N ASN A 193 -21.39 -1.58 12.17
CA ASN A 193 -22.37 -0.84 11.37
C ASN A 193 -23.51 -1.74 10.83
N ASP A 194 -24.71 -1.61 11.40
CA ASP A 194 -25.86 -2.45 11.02
C ASP A 194 -26.41 -2.19 9.61
N THR A 195 -26.27 -0.97 9.08
CA THR A 195 -26.65 -0.67 7.70
C THR A 195 -25.83 -1.50 6.71
N LEU A 196 -24.51 -1.57 6.94
CA LEU A 196 -23.63 -2.43 6.15
C LEU A 196 -23.97 -3.90 6.34
N LYS A 197 -24.31 -4.34 7.56
CA LYS A 197 -24.71 -5.72 7.85
C LYS A 197 -25.91 -6.17 7.01
N ASN A 198 -26.95 -5.34 6.95
CA ASN A 198 -28.14 -5.62 6.15
C ASN A 198 -27.79 -5.71 4.66
N LYS A 199 -26.93 -4.81 4.19
CA LYS A 199 -26.51 -4.74 2.79
C LYS A 199 -25.67 -5.94 2.36
N MET A 200 -24.66 -6.32 3.14
CA MET A 200 -23.85 -7.52 2.84
C MET A 200 -24.67 -8.81 2.91
N SER A 201 -25.62 -8.90 3.85
CA SER A 201 -26.54 -10.04 3.95
C SER A 201 -27.44 -10.13 2.71
N ALA A 202 -27.91 -9.00 2.19
CA ALA A 202 -28.68 -8.95 0.94
C ALA A 202 -27.86 -9.42 -0.28
N VAL A 203 -26.57 -9.07 -0.35
CA VAL A 203 -25.67 -9.60 -1.40
C VAL A 203 -25.53 -11.12 -1.28
N VAL A 204 -25.26 -11.65 -0.08
CA VAL A 204 -25.17 -13.11 0.13
C VAL A 204 -26.47 -13.82 -0.26
N SER A 205 -27.62 -13.27 0.12
CA SER A 205 -28.93 -13.83 -0.24
C SER A 205 -29.12 -13.87 -1.76
N ALA A 206 -28.84 -12.76 -2.46
CA ALA A 206 -28.99 -12.70 -3.91
C ALA A 206 -28.03 -13.65 -4.64
N LEU A 207 -26.80 -13.80 -4.17
CA LEU A 207 -25.85 -14.79 -4.70
C LEU A 207 -26.32 -16.23 -4.42
N SER A 208 -26.96 -16.47 -3.27
CA SER A 208 -27.56 -17.77 -2.95
C SER A 208 -28.67 -18.13 -3.93
N ASP A 209 -29.55 -17.17 -4.27
CA ASP A 209 -30.61 -17.37 -5.25
C ASP A 209 -30.02 -17.74 -6.63
N CYS A 210 -28.93 -17.08 -7.04
CA CYS A 210 -28.20 -17.42 -8.26
C CYS A 210 -27.64 -18.86 -8.21
N GLN A 211 -26.94 -19.25 -7.15
CA GLN A 211 -26.36 -20.58 -7.00
C GLN A 211 -27.46 -21.67 -6.99
N GLN A 212 -28.57 -21.43 -6.31
CA GLN A 212 -29.72 -22.33 -6.26
C GLN A 212 -30.38 -22.49 -7.63
N LYS A 213 -30.54 -21.39 -8.37
CA LYS A 213 -31.09 -21.41 -9.73
C LYS A 213 -30.22 -22.23 -10.70
N MET A 214 -28.90 -22.14 -10.57
CA MET A 214 -27.95 -22.95 -11.34
C MET A 214 -28.03 -24.44 -10.96
N GLY A 215 -28.26 -24.76 -9.68
CA GLY A 215 -28.58 -26.12 -9.21
C GLY A 215 -27.41 -27.11 -9.20
N THR A 216 -26.19 -26.68 -9.53
CA THR A 216 -24.99 -27.54 -9.63
C THR A 216 -23.97 -27.32 -8.52
N GLY A 217 -24.10 -26.24 -7.75
CA GLY A 217 -23.08 -25.74 -6.82
C GLY A 217 -22.16 -24.68 -7.41
N TYR A 218 -22.25 -24.48 -8.73
CA TYR A 218 -21.53 -23.41 -9.42
C TYR A 218 -22.04 -22.03 -9.02
N LEU A 219 -21.12 -21.11 -8.76
CA LEU A 219 -21.40 -19.70 -8.52
C LEU A 219 -20.25 -18.86 -9.10
N SER A 220 -20.57 -18.07 -10.12
CA SER A 220 -19.69 -17.06 -10.70
C SER A 220 -20.54 -16.01 -11.44
N ALA A 221 -19.94 -14.87 -11.77
CA ALA A 221 -20.53 -13.85 -12.64
C ALA A 221 -20.33 -14.17 -14.14
N PHE A 222 -19.68 -15.29 -14.44
CA PHE A 222 -19.38 -15.78 -15.78
C PHE A 222 -19.78 -17.25 -15.95
N PRO A 223 -19.92 -17.75 -17.20
CA PRO A 223 -20.35 -19.12 -17.44
C PRO A 223 -19.20 -20.12 -17.23
N SER A 224 -19.53 -21.39 -16.90
CA SER A 224 -18.56 -22.43 -16.54
C SER A 224 -17.50 -22.75 -17.60
N GLU A 225 -17.75 -22.36 -18.85
CA GLU A 225 -16.94 -22.55 -20.04
C GLU A 225 -15.58 -21.83 -19.95
N GLU A 226 -15.47 -20.80 -19.12
CA GLU A 226 -14.18 -20.17 -18.82
C GLU A 226 -13.21 -21.15 -18.14
N PHE A 227 -13.72 -22.04 -17.28
CA PHE A 227 -12.91 -23.12 -16.72
C PHE A 227 -12.57 -24.20 -17.74
N ASP A 228 -13.45 -24.46 -18.72
CA ASP A 228 -13.14 -25.42 -19.80
C ASP A 228 -11.94 -24.91 -20.61
N ARG A 229 -11.87 -23.60 -20.88
CA ARG A 229 -10.72 -22.95 -21.54
C ARG A 229 -9.46 -23.05 -20.68
N PHE A 230 -9.55 -22.71 -19.39
CA PHE A 230 -8.44 -22.81 -18.44
C PHE A 230 -7.82 -24.21 -18.43
N GLU A 231 -8.64 -25.24 -18.28
CA GLU A 231 -8.20 -26.65 -18.21
C GLU A 231 -7.74 -27.18 -19.58
N ALA A 232 -8.26 -26.58 -20.66
CA ALA A 232 -7.80 -26.80 -22.02
C ALA A 232 -6.47 -26.08 -22.35
N LEU A 233 -5.89 -25.30 -21.43
CA LEU A 233 -4.73 -24.42 -21.66
C LEU A 233 -4.96 -23.44 -22.81
N LYS A 234 -6.19 -22.93 -22.91
CA LYS A 234 -6.56 -21.87 -23.84
C LYS A 234 -6.57 -20.55 -23.09
N THR A 235 -6.29 -19.46 -23.81
CA THR A 235 -6.39 -18.09 -23.29
C THR A 235 -7.73 -17.91 -22.58
N VAL A 236 -7.69 -17.43 -21.35
CA VAL A 236 -8.83 -17.01 -20.51
C VAL A 236 -8.25 -16.21 -19.34
N TRP A 237 -8.98 -15.23 -18.83
CA TRP A 237 -8.49 -14.42 -17.73
C TRP A 237 -8.88 -14.97 -16.35
N ALA A 238 -7.93 -15.63 -15.68
CA ALA A 238 -7.92 -15.91 -14.24
C ALA A 238 -9.25 -16.37 -13.58
N PRO A 239 -10.00 -17.36 -14.12
CA PRO A 239 -11.28 -17.76 -13.56
C PRO A 239 -11.16 -18.35 -12.14
N TYR A 240 -10.04 -19.03 -11.82
CA TYR A 240 -9.75 -19.52 -10.46
C TYR A 240 -9.44 -18.39 -9.47
N TYR A 241 -8.77 -17.31 -9.90
CA TYR A 241 -8.59 -16.11 -9.07
C TYR A 241 -9.94 -15.50 -8.66
N THR A 242 -10.88 -15.42 -9.60
CA THR A 242 -12.21 -14.82 -9.36
C THR A 242 -13.02 -15.64 -8.35
N ILE A 243 -13.12 -16.97 -8.55
CA ILE A 243 -13.82 -17.80 -7.56
C ILE A 243 -13.08 -17.85 -6.22
N HIS A 244 -11.76 -17.71 -6.18
CA HIS A 244 -11.03 -17.57 -4.92
C HIS A 244 -11.56 -16.36 -4.14
N LYS A 245 -11.77 -15.19 -4.77
CA LYS A 245 -12.34 -14.02 -4.07
C LYS A 245 -13.74 -14.28 -3.54
N ILE A 246 -14.59 -14.94 -4.34
CA ILE A 246 -15.95 -15.29 -3.93
C ILE A 246 -15.90 -16.26 -2.75
N MET A 247 -15.06 -17.30 -2.82
CA MET A 247 -14.91 -18.29 -1.75
C MET A 247 -14.35 -17.65 -0.47
N ALA A 248 -13.34 -16.79 -0.58
CA ALA A 248 -12.76 -16.08 0.55
C ALA A 248 -13.77 -15.14 1.20
N GLY A 249 -14.55 -14.41 0.39
CA GLY A 249 -15.63 -13.56 0.85
C GLY A 249 -16.73 -14.33 1.58
N LEU A 250 -17.18 -15.46 1.05
CA LEU A 250 -18.16 -16.32 1.72
C LEU A 250 -17.62 -16.91 3.03
N LEU A 251 -16.33 -17.28 3.06
CA LEU A 251 -15.66 -17.76 4.27
C LEU A 251 -15.57 -16.66 5.34
N ASP A 252 -15.26 -15.42 4.94
CA ASP A 252 -15.17 -14.26 5.83
C ASP A 252 -16.55 -13.88 6.37
N GLN A 253 -17.61 -13.95 5.55
CA GLN A 253 -19.00 -13.77 6.01
C GLN A 253 -19.38 -14.75 7.13
N TYR A 254 -18.93 -16.00 7.04
CA TYR A 254 -19.08 -16.96 8.14
C TYR A 254 -18.18 -16.64 9.34
N THR A 255 -16.89 -16.38 9.10
CA THR A 255 -15.89 -16.23 10.15
C THR A 255 -16.13 -14.99 11.02
N PHE A 256 -16.53 -13.87 10.42
CA PHE A 256 -16.75 -12.61 11.15
C PHE A 256 -18.20 -12.44 11.62
N VAL A 257 -19.19 -12.90 10.84
CA VAL A 257 -20.62 -12.58 11.04
C VAL A 257 -21.46 -13.82 11.35
N SER A 258 -20.87 -15.01 11.38
CA SER A 258 -21.57 -16.29 11.60
C SER A 258 -22.68 -16.56 10.58
N ASN A 259 -22.49 -16.14 9.33
CA ASN A 259 -23.45 -16.38 8.25
C ASN A 259 -23.38 -17.85 7.75
N GLU A 260 -24.26 -18.69 8.28
CA GLU A 260 -24.40 -20.11 7.91
C GLU A 260 -24.79 -20.35 6.44
N GLN A 261 -25.53 -19.43 5.83
CA GLN A 261 -25.89 -19.53 4.41
C GLN A 261 -24.63 -19.41 3.55
N ALA A 262 -23.75 -18.46 3.87
CA ALA A 262 -22.48 -18.28 3.17
C ALA A 262 -21.58 -19.52 3.26
N LEU A 263 -21.48 -20.15 4.44
CA LEU A 263 -20.71 -21.40 4.62
C LEU A 263 -21.28 -22.55 3.78
N LYS A 264 -22.60 -22.69 3.71
CA LYS A 264 -23.26 -23.71 2.87
C LYS A 264 -22.96 -23.49 1.39
N MET A 265 -23.05 -22.24 0.93
CA MET A 265 -22.74 -21.87 -0.46
C MET A 265 -21.29 -22.20 -0.80
N LEU A 266 -20.36 -21.83 0.07
CA LEU A 266 -18.93 -22.11 -0.08
C LEU A 266 -18.64 -23.61 -0.19
N LYS A 267 -19.18 -24.43 0.73
CA LYS A 267 -18.99 -25.88 0.67
C LYS A 267 -19.50 -26.48 -0.65
N TRP A 268 -20.65 -25.99 -1.14
CA TRP A 268 -21.19 -26.45 -2.41
C TRP A 268 -20.33 -26.04 -3.61
N MET A 269 -19.76 -24.82 -3.60
CA MET A 269 -18.76 -24.41 -4.59
C MET A 269 -17.52 -25.31 -4.53
N VAL A 270 -17.03 -25.66 -3.34
CA VAL A 270 -15.85 -26.51 -3.18
C VAL A 270 -16.13 -27.92 -3.68
N ASP A 271 -17.30 -28.50 -3.40
CA ASP A 271 -17.68 -29.81 -3.97
C ASP A 271 -17.72 -29.78 -5.50
N TYR A 272 -18.24 -28.71 -6.11
CA TYR A 272 -18.23 -28.53 -7.57
C TYR A 272 -16.79 -28.52 -8.13
N HIS A 273 -15.92 -27.67 -7.58
CA HIS A 273 -14.55 -27.52 -8.09
C HIS A 273 -13.66 -28.72 -7.75
N PHE A 274 -13.90 -29.40 -6.62
CA PHE A 274 -13.24 -30.66 -6.28
C PHE A 274 -13.49 -31.71 -7.36
N ASN A 275 -14.77 -31.94 -7.70
CA ASN A 275 -15.13 -32.91 -8.74
C ASN A 275 -14.54 -32.51 -10.10
N ARG A 276 -14.54 -31.21 -10.41
CA ARG A 276 -13.99 -30.69 -11.66
C ARG A 276 -12.48 -30.94 -11.78
N VAL A 277 -11.69 -30.57 -10.77
CA VAL A 277 -10.24 -30.80 -10.74
C VAL A 277 -9.93 -32.30 -10.78
N GLN A 278 -10.66 -33.13 -10.04
CA GLN A 278 -10.51 -34.58 -10.11
C GLN A 278 -10.76 -35.11 -11.53
N ASN A 279 -11.79 -34.63 -12.22
CA ASN A 279 -12.09 -35.03 -13.60
C ASN A 279 -10.99 -34.61 -14.58
N VAL A 280 -10.38 -33.42 -14.41
CA VAL A 280 -9.23 -32.98 -15.22
C VAL A 280 -8.05 -33.93 -15.02
N ILE A 281 -7.74 -34.27 -13.77
CA ILE A 281 -6.63 -35.18 -13.43
C ILE A 281 -6.88 -36.58 -13.99
N LEU A 282 -8.10 -37.10 -13.85
CA LEU A 282 -8.49 -38.42 -14.36
C LEU A 282 -8.50 -38.49 -15.89
N LYS A 283 -8.97 -37.42 -16.56
CA LYS A 283 -9.06 -37.36 -18.02
C LYS A 283 -7.71 -37.10 -18.69
N TYR A 284 -6.86 -36.30 -18.06
CA TYR A 284 -5.57 -35.87 -18.62
C TYR A 284 -4.40 -36.35 -17.75
N SER A 285 -4.07 -35.64 -16.67
CA SER A 285 -3.04 -36.03 -15.69
C SER A 285 -2.97 -34.98 -14.57
N ILE A 286 -2.23 -35.28 -13.49
CA ILE A 286 -1.89 -34.27 -12.47
C ILE A 286 -0.97 -33.18 -13.03
N GLN A 287 -0.06 -33.55 -13.94
CA GLN A 287 0.82 -32.60 -14.63
C GLN A 287 0.00 -31.61 -15.43
N ARG A 288 -1.05 -32.06 -16.14
CA ARG A 288 -1.97 -31.19 -16.87
C ARG A 288 -2.62 -30.15 -15.96
N HIS A 289 -3.08 -30.56 -14.78
CA HIS A 289 -3.62 -29.65 -13.78
C HIS A 289 -2.58 -28.60 -13.38
N TYR A 290 -1.36 -29.00 -13.02
CA TYR A 290 -0.31 -28.04 -12.67
C TYR A 290 0.09 -27.12 -13.82
N SER A 291 0.11 -27.59 -15.07
CA SER A 291 0.32 -26.72 -16.23
C SER A 291 -0.75 -25.64 -16.37
N SER A 292 -2.00 -25.94 -15.98
CA SER A 292 -3.09 -24.94 -16.02
C SER A 292 -2.94 -23.85 -14.96
N LEU A 293 -2.22 -24.11 -13.86
CA LEU A 293 -1.93 -23.13 -12.79
C LEU A 293 -0.87 -22.08 -13.19
N ASN A 294 -0.39 -22.11 -14.44
CA ASN A 294 0.32 -20.97 -15.02
C ASN A 294 -0.62 -19.79 -15.26
N GLU A 295 -1.92 -20.06 -15.47
CA GLU A 295 -2.96 -19.04 -15.38
C GLU A 295 -3.29 -18.76 -13.91
N GLU A 296 -3.60 -17.50 -13.59
CA GLU A 296 -3.67 -17.05 -12.21
C GLU A 296 -4.82 -17.71 -11.43
N THR A 297 -4.50 -18.22 -10.24
CA THR A 297 -5.47 -18.86 -9.35
C THR A 297 -5.71 -18.09 -8.04
N GLY A 298 -4.98 -17.00 -7.81
CA GLY A 298 -4.95 -16.33 -6.52
C GLY A 298 -4.55 -17.29 -5.38
N GLY A 299 -5.15 -17.13 -4.21
CA GLY A 299 -4.94 -17.95 -3.01
C GLY A 299 -5.95 -19.09 -2.89
N MET A 300 -6.20 -19.85 -3.97
CA MET A 300 -7.08 -21.04 -3.89
C MET A 300 -6.57 -22.03 -2.83
N ASN A 301 -5.26 -22.23 -2.71
CA ASN A 301 -4.69 -23.04 -1.65
C ASN A 301 -4.98 -22.46 -0.25
N ASP A 302 -4.77 -21.15 -0.03
CA ASP A 302 -5.06 -20.47 1.24
C ASP A 302 -6.53 -20.66 1.69
N VAL A 303 -7.50 -20.28 0.86
CA VAL A 303 -8.91 -20.34 1.25
C VAL A 303 -9.38 -21.77 1.55
N LEU A 304 -8.85 -22.76 0.84
CA LEU A 304 -9.21 -24.16 1.03
C LEU A 304 -8.56 -24.75 2.30
N TYR A 305 -7.32 -24.39 2.63
CA TYR A 305 -6.71 -24.75 3.91
C TYR A 305 -7.44 -24.09 5.09
N ARG A 306 -7.82 -22.81 4.96
CA ARG A 306 -8.64 -22.12 5.97
C ARG A 306 -10.02 -22.78 6.13
N LEU A 307 -10.67 -23.17 5.04
CA LEU A 307 -11.95 -23.89 5.14
C LEU A 307 -11.79 -25.25 5.82
N TYR A 308 -10.68 -25.94 5.59
CA TYR A 308 -10.37 -27.21 6.26
C TYR A 308 -10.27 -27.07 7.78
N THR A 309 -9.72 -25.96 8.31
CA THR A 309 -9.65 -25.76 9.78
C THR A 309 -11.03 -25.62 10.41
N ILE A 310 -12.03 -25.18 9.64
CA ILE A 310 -13.43 -25.05 10.09
C ILE A 310 -14.18 -26.37 9.96
N THR A 311 -14.03 -27.09 8.84
CA THR A 311 -14.88 -28.25 8.54
C THR A 311 -14.27 -29.60 8.89
N GLY A 312 -12.94 -29.70 8.94
CA GLY A 312 -12.21 -30.97 9.04
C GLY A 312 -12.35 -31.91 7.83
N ASP A 313 -12.99 -31.45 6.74
CA ASP A 313 -13.25 -32.28 5.55
C ASP A 313 -11.97 -32.48 4.72
N GLN A 314 -11.52 -33.72 4.59
CA GLN A 314 -10.31 -34.09 3.87
C GLN A 314 -10.33 -33.69 2.39
N LYS A 315 -11.51 -33.53 1.77
CA LYS A 315 -11.59 -33.01 0.40
C LYS A 315 -11.03 -31.60 0.28
N HIS A 316 -11.28 -30.74 1.28
CA HIS A 316 -10.79 -29.37 1.28
C HIS A 316 -9.27 -29.34 1.38
N LEU A 317 -8.70 -30.17 2.26
CA LEU A 317 -7.26 -30.34 2.41
C LEU A 317 -6.60 -30.83 1.12
N LEU A 318 -7.17 -31.86 0.49
CA LEU A 318 -6.66 -32.42 -0.76
C LEU A 318 -6.73 -31.40 -1.90
N LEU A 319 -7.85 -30.68 -2.03
CA LEU A 319 -7.99 -29.65 -3.06
C LEU A 319 -6.99 -28.51 -2.84
N ALA A 320 -6.82 -28.05 -1.59
CA ALA A 320 -5.84 -27.02 -1.25
C ALA A 320 -4.44 -27.40 -1.73
N HIS A 321 -4.04 -28.65 -1.46
CA HIS A 321 -2.74 -29.17 -1.89
C HIS A 321 -2.56 -29.16 -3.42
N LEU A 322 -3.61 -29.48 -4.17
CA LEU A 322 -3.57 -29.44 -5.64
C LEU A 322 -3.40 -28.01 -6.18
N PHE A 323 -3.55 -26.96 -5.36
CA PHE A 323 -3.29 -25.57 -5.73
C PHE A 323 -1.95 -25.03 -5.18
N ASP A 324 -1.09 -25.84 -4.56
CA ASP A 324 0.19 -25.38 -3.97
C ASP A 324 1.25 -24.97 -5.01
N LYS A 325 1.00 -25.12 -6.32
CA LYS A 325 1.93 -24.77 -7.42
C LYS A 325 3.41 -25.16 -7.14
N PRO A 326 3.74 -26.47 -7.16
CA PRO A 326 5.07 -26.97 -6.79
C PRO A 326 6.23 -26.35 -7.57
N CYS A 327 6.03 -25.91 -8.81
CA CYS A 327 7.10 -25.32 -9.63
C CYS A 327 7.61 -23.99 -9.07
N PHE A 328 6.77 -23.23 -8.37
CA PHE A 328 7.16 -21.96 -7.76
C PHE A 328 7.63 -22.16 -6.32
N LEU A 329 6.86 -22.92 -5.52
CA LEU A 329 7.25 -23.21 -4.14
C LEU A 329 8.53 -24.07 -4.05
N GLY A 330 8.82 -24.88 -5.06
CA GLY A 330 10.03 -25.69 -5.16
C GLY A 330 11.31 -24.85 -5.18
N GLU A 331 11.32 -23.73 -5.92
CA GLU A 331 12.46 -22.79 -5.96
C GLU A 331 12.72 -22.18 -4.59
N LEU A 332 11.66 -21.76 -3.90
CA LEU A 332 11.75 -21.23 -2.54
C LEU A 332 12.18 -22.31 -1.53
N ALA A 333 11.75 -23.55 -1.72
CA ALA A 333 12.11 -24.69 -0.87
C ALA A 333 13.61 -25.02 -0.93
N VAL A 334 14.24 -24.85 -2.09
CA VAL A 334 15.69 -25.02 -2.27
C VAL A 334 16.49 -23.75 -1.99
N LYS A 335 15.82 -22.70 -1.49
CA LYS A 335 16.41 -21.39 -1.15
C LYS A 335 17.11 -20.73 -2.35
N ALA A 336 16.43 -20.72 -3.50
CA ALA A 336 16.86 -20.00 -4.69
C ALA A 336 16.06 -18.68 -4.88
N ASP A 337 16.76 -17.56 -5.04
CA ASP A 337 16.18 -16.26 -5.43
C ASP A 337 16.06 -16.23 -6.97
N ASP A 338 15.13 -17.01 -7.51
CA ASP A 338 14.83 -17.09 -8.94
C ASP A 338 13.41 -16.61 -9.27
N ILE A 339 12.93 -15.62 -8.50
CA ILE A 339 11.56 -15.09 -8.62
C ILE A 339 11.40 -13.99 -9.69
N SER A 340 12.50 -13.55 -10.32
CA SER A 340 12.48 -12.54 -11.39
C SER A 340 11.59 -12.97 -12.56
N GLY A 341 10.81 -12.03 -13.08
CA GLY A 341 9.87 -12.26 -14.19
C GLY A 341 8.54 -12.91 -13.80
N PHE A 342 8.37 -13.36 -12.56
CA PHE A 342 7.05 -13.77 -12.08
C PHE A 342 6.17 -12.56 -11.77
N HIS A 343 4.89 -12.71 -12.11
CA HIS A 343 3.83 -11.75 -11.81
C HIS A 343 3.60 -11.80 -10.30
N THR A 344 3.90 -10.70 -9.63
CA THR A 344 4.08 -10.64 -8.19
C THR A 344 2.81 -11.05 -7.45
N ASN A 345 1.67 -10.46 -7.81
CA ASN A 345 0.41 -10.67 -7.10
C ASN A 345 -0.23 -12.05 -7.36
N THR A 346 0.18 -12.76 -8.41
CA THR A 346 -0.21 -14.17 -8.61
C THR A 346 0.45 -15.09 -7.59
N HIS A 347 1.70 -14.79 -7.23
CA HIS A 347 2.56 -15.73 -6.50
C HIS A 347 2.57 -15.48 -4.99
N ILE A 348 2.43 -14.25 -4.51
CA ILE A 348 2.34 -13.99 -3.05
C ILE A 348 1.18 -14.77 -2.40
N PRO A 349 -0.05 -14.82 -2.97
CA PRO A 349 -1.13 -15.65 -2.44
C PRO A 349 -0.81 -17.14 -2.35
N VAL A 350 -0.02 -17.68 -3.28
CA VAL A 350 0.46 -19.07 -3.23
C VAL A 350 1.37 -19.27 -2.01
N VAL A 351 2.25 -18.30 -1.70
CA VAL A 351 3.07 -18.31 -0.48
C VAL A 351 2.19 -18.22 0.77
N ILE A 352 1.14 -17.40 0.78
CA ILE A 352 0.20 -17.33 1.92
C ILE A 352 -0.46 -18.69 2.15
N GLY A 353 -0.91 -19.37 1.09
CA GLY A 353 -1.45 -20.73 1.23
C GLY A 353 -0.40 -21.76 1.66
N ALA A 354 0.86 -21.59 1.26
CA ALA A 354 1.98 -22.38 1.77
C ALA A 354 2.17 -22.18 3.28
N GLN A 355 2.08 -20.94 3.77
CA GLN A 355 2.11 -20.64 5.20
C GLN A 355 0.92 -21.25 5.94
N MET A 356 -0.28 -21.17 5.37
CA MET A 356 -1.48 -21.79 5.96
C MET A 356 -1.33 -23.32 6.02
N ARG A 357 -0.70 -23.95 5.01
CA ARG A 357 -0.38 -25.38 5.05
C ARG A 357 0.54 -25.72 6.21
N TYR A 358 1.56 -24.91 6.51
CA TYR A 358 2.37 -25.10 7.72
C TYR A 358 1.49 -25.06 8.99
N GLU A 359 0.60 -24.09 9.12
CA GLU A 359 -0.29 -24.00 10.28
C GLU A 359 -1.22 -25.21 10.42
N VAL A 360 -1.71 -25.76 9.30
CA VAL A 360 -2.61 -26.93 9.27
C VAL A 360 -1.86 -28.24 9.53
N THR A 361 -0.67 -28.39 8.95
CA THR A 361 0.00 -29.70 8.85
C THR A 361 1.21 -29.84 9.77
N GLY A 362 1.80 -28.73 10.23
CA GLY A 362 3.05 -28.70 10.97
C GLY A 362 4.31 -28.93 10.10
N ASP A 363 4.19 -29.00 8.78
CA ASP A 363 5.32 -29.30 7.88
C ASP A 363 6.37 -28.16 7.85
N PRO A 364 7.56 -28.33 8.46
CA PRO A 364 8.55 -27.27 8.64
C PRO A 364 9.11 -26.76 7.31
N LEU A 365 9.04 -27.55 6.23
CA LEU A 365 9.46 -27.09 4.90
C LEU A 365 8.69 -25.84 4.49
N TYR A 366 7.39 -25.79 4.79
CA TYR A 366 6.52 -24.68 4.40
C TYR A 366 6.71 -23.44 5.29
N LYS A 367 7.18 -23.63 6.53
CA LYS A 367 7.70 -22.53 7.36
C LYS A 367 8.96 -21.93 6.73
N GLU A 368 9.91 -22.77 6.31
CA GLU A 368 11.15 -22.33 5.67
C GLU A 368 10.89 -21.60 4.35
N ILE A 369 9.96 -22.08 3.51
CA ILE A 369 9.54 -21.43 2.27
C ILE A 369 9.06 -20.00 2.55
N GLY A 370 8.11 -19.83 3.48
CA GLY A 370 7.57 -18.51 3.81
C GLY A 370 8.62 -17.57 4.41
N THR A 371 9.52 -18.11 5.25
CA THR A 371 10.61 -17.35 5.86
C THR A 371 11.61 -16.88 4.81
N TYR A 372 12.08 -17.79 3.95
CA TYR A 372 13.03 -17.49 2.89
C TYR A 372 12.46 -16.50 1.87
N PHE A 373 11.19 -16.66 1.48
CA PHE A 373 10.49 -15.73 0.60
C PHE A 373 10.51 -14.30 1.17
N MET A 374 10.21 -14.13 2.46
CA MET A 374 10.26 -12.83 3.10
C MET A 374 11.68 -12.25 3.14
N ASP A 375 12.69 -13.09 3.38
CA ASP A 375 14.09 -12.67 3.41
C ASP A 375 14.58 -12.17 2.03
N ILE A 376 14.21 -12.85 0.92
CA ILE A 376 14.59 -12.38 -0.42
C ILE A 376 13.85 -11.09 -0.80
N ILE A 377 12.56 -10.96 -0.52
CA ILE A 377 11.83 -9.70 -0.80
C ILE A 377 12.48 -8.53 -0.05
N ASN A 378 12.77 -8.72 1.24
CA ASN A 378 13.40 -7.68 2.04
C ASN A 378 14.83 -7.37 1.65
N SER A 379 15.60 -8.33 1.12
CA SER A 379 17.03 -8.11 0.80
C SER A 379 17.29 -7.67 -0.65
N SER A 380 16.41 -7.99 -1.60
CA SER A 380 16.68 -7.76 -3.02
C SER A 380 15.53 -7.15 -3.84
N HIS A 381 14.26 -7.20 -3.40
CA HIS A 381 13.10 -6.85 -4.25
C HIS A 381 12.14 -5.78 -3.71
N ALA A 382 12.34 -5.26 -2.50
CA ALA A 382 11.46 -4.25 -1.90
C ALA A 382 12.06 -2.83 -1.88
N TYR A 383 11.24 -1.81 -2.13
CA TYR A 383 11.63 -0.40 -1.99
C TYR A 383 11.47 0.07 -0.53
N ALA A 384 11.80 1.34 -0.26
CA ALA A 384 11.81 1.94 1.07
C ALA A 384 10.42 2.05 1.73
N THR A 385 9.36 2.00 0.93
CA THR A 385 7.95 1.89 1.40
C THR A 385 7.66 0.54 2.05
N GLY A 386 8.49 -0.50 1.77
CA GLY A 386 8.19 -1.91 2.06
C GLY A 386 7.47 -2.65 0.93
N GLY A 387 6.98 -1.94 -0.09
CA GLY A 387 6.35 -2.51 -1.28
C GLY A 387 7.37 -3.12 -2.25
N THR A 388 6.88 -3.86 -3.24
CA THR A 388 7.68 -4.55 -4.26
C THR A 388 6.96 -4.50 -5.61
N SER A 389 7.61 -4.99 -6.67
CA SER A 389 7.18 -5.02 -8.08
C SER A 389 7.35 -3.72 -8.87
N VAL A 390 7.49 -3.91 -10.18
CA VAL A 390 7.41 -2.87 -11.22
C VAL A 390 6.61 -3.45 -12.38
N SER A 391 5.62 -2.71 -12.86
CA SER A 391 4.68 -3.16 -13.90
C SER A 391 4.04 -4.53 -13.60
N GLU A 392 3.74 -4.81 -12.32
CA GLU A 392 3.15 -6.07 -11.80
C GLU A 392 4.11 -7.27 -11.67
N PHE A 393 5.41 -7.12 -12.01
CA PHE A 393 6.39 -8.22 -11.96
C PHE A 393 7.54 -7.92 -11.00
N TRP A 394 8.17 -8.97 -10.49
CA TRP A 394 9.50 -8.84 -9.91
C TRP A 394 10.55 -8.67 -11.01
N SER A 395 11.43 -7.69 -10.81
CA SER A 395 12.63 -7.52 -11.62
C SER A 395 13.76 -8.43 -11.11
N ASP A 396 14.91 -8.38 -11.78
CA ASP A 396 16.12 -9.02 -11.27
C ASP A 396 16.49 -8.51 -9.87
N PRO A 397 17.01 -9.39 -9.00
CA PRO A 397 17.36 -9.02 -7.63
C PRO A 397 18.42 -7.91 -7.63
N LYS A 398 18.26 -6.94 -6.73
CA LYS A 398 19.18 -5.81 -6.56
C LYS A 398 19.38 -4.97 -7.83
N ARG A 399 18.31 -4.72 -8.59
CA ARG A 399 18.29 -3.86 -9.80
C ARG A 399 17.26 -2.71 -9.71
N LEU A 400 16.86 -2.32 -8.50
CA LEU A 400 15.70 -1.45 -8.28
C LEU A 400 15.92 0.01 -8.71
N ALA A 401 17.16 0.48 -8.90
CA ALA A 401 17.37 1.88 -9.25
C ALA A 401 16.83 2.24 -10.64
N THR A 402 16.91 1.30 -11.58
CA THR A 402 16.39 1.47 -12.96
C THR A 402 14.89 1.25 -13.09
N THR A 403 14.23 0.78 -12.03
CA THR A 403 12.79 0.50 -12.02
C THR A 403 11.96 1.65 -11.46
N LEU A 404 12.58 2.73 -10.96
CA LEU A 404 11.89 3.93 -10.45
C LEU A 404 11.10 4.64 -11.57
N GLN A 405 9.83 4.28 -11.73
CA GLN A 405 8.94 4.63 -12.85
C GLN A 405 7.54 5.00 -12.35
N THR A 406 6.58 5.15 -13.27
CA THR A 406 5.20 5.50 -12.90
C THR A 406 4.39 4.30 -12.42
N GLU A 407 4.79 3.08 -12.80
CA GLU A 407 4.08 1.84 -12.51
C GLU A 407 4.88 0.97 -11.54
N ASN A 408 5.09 1.46 -10.32
CA ASN A 408 5.71 0.71 -9.24
C ASN A 408 4.68 0.25 -8.22
N GLU A 409 5.00 -0.80 -7.47
CA GLU A 409 4.26 -1.19 -6.27
C GLU A 409 2.75 -1.30 -6.48
N GLU A 410 2.33 -2.34 -7.22
CA GLU A 410 0.90 -2.72 -7.26
C GLU A 410 0.40 -2.91 -5.83
N SER A 411 -0.65 -2.18 -5.44
CA SER A 411 -1.12 -2.16 -4.05
C SER A 411 -1.54 -3.52 -3.51
N CYS A 412 -2.05 -4.42 -4.36
CA CYS A 412 -2.37 -5.81 -3.97
C CYS A 412 -1.14 -6.57 -3.45
N THR A 413 0.05 -6.26 -3.96
CA THR A 413 1.28 -6.94 -3.55
C THR A 413 1.63 -6.59 -2.11
N THR A 414 1.54 -5.31 -1.75
CA THR A 414 1.70 -4.83 -0.37
C THR A 414 0.65 -5.46 0.55
N TYR A 415 -0.62 -5.48 0.15
CA TYR A 415 -1.69 -6.14 0.90
C TYR A 415 -1.38 -7.62 1.21
N ASN A 416 -0.90 -8.38 0.22
CA ASN A 416 -0.58 -9.79 0.41
C ASN A 416 0.73 -9.98 1.18
N MET A 417 1.73 -9.11 1.00
CA MET A 417 2.96 -9.15 1.81
C MET A 417 2.70 -8.87 3.29
N LEU A 418 1.73 -8.02 3.63
CA LEU A 418 1.30 -7.83 5.02
C LEU A 418 0.79 -9.13 5.65
N LYS A 419 0.07 -9.98 4.89
CA LYS A 419 -0.34 -11.31 5.37
C LYS A 419 0.86 -12.24 5.59
N VAL A 420 1.81 -12.23 4.66
CA VAL A 420 3.05 -13.02 4.78
C VAL A 420 3.81 -12.66 6.05
N SER A 421 4.06 -11.35 6.25
CA SER A 421 4.77 -10.84 7.43
C SER A 421 4.02 -11.15 8.72
N ARG A 422 2.70 -10.97 8.71
CA ARG A 422 1.82 -11.26 9.86
C ARG A 422 1.88 -12.72 10.30
N ASN A 423 1.84 -13.66 9.36
CA ASN A 423 1.93 -15.08 9.70
C ASN A 423 3.29 -15.43 10.29
N LEU A 424 4.39 -14.89 9.72
CA LEU A 424 5.72 -15.07 10.29
C LEU A 424 5.82 -14.50 11.70
N PHE A 425 5.27 -13.31 11.94
CA PHE A 425 5.19 -12.73 13.29
C PHE A 425 4.45 -13.66 14.27
N ARG A 426 3.30 -14.23 13.85
CA ARG A 426 2.53 -15.15 14.71
C ARG A 426 3.32 -16.38 15.14
N TRP A 427 4.22 -16.86 14.29
CA TRP A 427 5.02 -18.07 14.55
C TRP A 427 6.28 -17.79 15.35
N THR A 428 6.95 -16.67 15.06
CA THR A 428 8.31 -16.43 15.58
C THR A 428 8.37 -15.34 16.63
N LYS A 429 7.36 -14.46 16.67
CA LYS A 429 7.31 -13.24 17.51
C LYS A 429 8.47 -12.28 17.22
N GLU A 430 9.15 -12.42 16.09
CA GLU A 430 10.29 -11.57 15.75
C GLU A 430 9.83 -10.18 15.32
N ILE A 431 10.41 -9.14 15.93
CA ILE A 431 10.00 -7.75 15.70
C ILE A 431 10.28 -7.27 14.28
N ARG A 432 11.25 -7.87 13.55
CA ARG A 432 11.46 -7.54 12.13
C ARG A 432 10.21 -7.67 11.27
N TYR A 433 9.33 -8.62 11.59
CA TYR A 433 8.06 -8.80 10.87
C TYR A 433 7.00 -7.77 11.28
N ALA A 434 7.00 -7.33 12.55
CA ALA A 434 6.17 -6.23 13.01
C ALA A 434 6.62 -4.88 12.43
N ASP A 435 7.94 -4.66 12.32
CA ASP A 435 8.55 -3.47 11.73
C ASP A 435 8.28 -3.38 10.22
N TYR A 436 8.38 -4.51 9.52
CA TYR A 436 7.97 -4.57 8.11
C TYR A 436 6.47 -4.25 7.96
N TYR A 437 5.63 -4.83 8.83
CA TYR A 437 4.19 -4.57 8.79
C TYR A 437 3.88 -3.09 9.01
N GLU A 438 4.49 -2.46 10.03
CA GLU A 438 4.37 -1.02 10.32
C GLU A 438 4.77 -0.17 9.09
N ARG A 439 5.90 -0.50 8.47
CA ARG A 439 6.43 0.21 7.30
C ARG A 439 5.51 0.11 6.09
N ALA A 440 5.12 -1.11 5.71
CA ALA A 440 4.29 -1.37 4.54
C ALA A 440 2.84 -0.86 4.72
N LEU A 441 2.30 -0.90 5.94
CA LEU A 441 1.02 -0.30 6.27
C LEU A 441 1.08 1.24 6.14
N THR A 442 2.05 1.87 6.82
CA THR A 442 2.17 3.33 6.92
C THR A 442 2.47 3.98 5.57
N ASN A 443 3.35 3.37 4.77
CA ASN A 443 3.84 4.01 3.55
C ASN A 443 3.20 3.44 2.28
N GLY A 444 2.87 2.15 2.27
CA GLY A 444 2.21 1.49 1.16
C GLY A 444 0.69 1.68 1.24
N VAL A 445 0.05 1.01 2.20
CA VAL A 445 -1.43 0.95 2.28
C VAL A 445 -2.06 2.33 2.51
N MET A 446 -1.58 3.11 3.50
CA MET A 446 -2.17 4.43 3.78
C MET A 446 -2.01 5.43 2.63
N SER A 447 -1.10 5.17 1.68
CA SER A 447 -0.86 6.04 0.52
C SER A 447 -1.81 5.81 -0.65
N ILE A 448 -2.63 4.76 -0.64
CA ILE A 448 -3.41 4.35 -1.83
C ILE A 448 -4.82 4.93 -1.89
N GLN A 449 -5.34 5.52 -0.81
CA GLN A 449 -6.65 6.18 -0.76
C GLN A 449 -6.47 7.69 -0.97
N ARG A 450 -7.26 8.30 -1.87
CA ARG A 450 -7.15 9.74 -2.16
C ARG A 450 -7.81 10.57 -1.05
N GLY A 451 -7.02 10.95 -0.05
CA GLY A 451 -7.50 11.81 1.04
C GLY A 451 -8.76 11.24 1.70
N ARG A 452 -9.85 12.01 1.67
CA ARG A 452 -11.16 11.62 2.24
C ARG A 452 -12.22 11.38 1.17
N GLU A 453 -11.80 11.01 -0.05
CA GLU A 453 -12.74 10.75 -1.15
C GLU A 453 -13.11 9.27 -1.20
N PRO A 454 -14.36 8.90 -0.88
CA PRO A 454 -14.77 7.50 -0.87
C PRO A 454 -14.68 6.89 -2.27
N GLY A 455 -14.00 5.76 -2.39
CA GLY A 455 -13.92 4.99 -3.64
C GLY A 455 -12.93 5.52 -4.67
N VAL A 456 -11.99 6.37 -4.27
CA VAL A 456 -10.92 6.86 -5.15
C VAL A 456 -9.58 6.32 -4.64
N MET A 457 -9.07 5.29 -5.33
CA MET A 457 -7.83 4.60 -4.99
C MET A 457 -6.92 4.43 -6.21
N ILE A 458 -5.61 4.30 -5.98
CA ILE A 458 -4.62 3.97 -7.04
C ILE A 458 -4.45 2.46 -7.22
N TYR A 459 -3.99 2.07 -8.41
CA TYR A 459 -3.50 0.72 -8.68
C TYR A 459 -2.03 0.57 -8.30
N MET A 460 -1.18 1.41 -8.89
CA MET A 460 0.27 1.49 -8.70
C MET A 460 0.61 2.69 -7.83
N LEU A 461 1.62 2.55 -6.97
CA LEU A 461 2.21 3.65 -6.21
C LEU A 461 3.50 4.12 -6.92
N PRO A 462 3.47 5.25 -7.66
CA PRO A 462 4.60 5.70 -8.48
C PRO A 462 5.83 6.04 -7.64
N LEU A 463 7.02 5.63 -8.09
CA LEU A 463 8.29 5.99 -7.45
C LEU A 463 9.22 6.81 -8.36
N LYS A 464 8.74 7.15 -9.56
CA LYS A 464 9.45 8.02 -10.51
C LYS A 464 9.86 9.32 -9.81
N ARG A 465 11.10 9.73 -10.08
CA ARG A 465 11.62 11.06 -9.77
C ARG A 465 10.74 12.15 -10.39
N GLY A 466 10.19 13.04 -9.57
CA GLY A 466 9.20 14.02 -10.01
C GLY A 466 7.91 13.40 -10.56
N GLY A 467 7.53 12.23 -10.07
CA GLY A 467 6.29 11.55 -10.40
C GLY A 467 5.15 12.00 -9.50
N SER A 468 3.91 11.65 -9.88
CA SER A 468 2.70 11.95 -9.11
C SER A 468 1.74 10.76 -9.17
N LYS A 469 0.97 10.55 -8.10
CA LYS A 469 -0.11 9.54 -8.06
C LYS A 469 -1.22 9.85 -9.06
N ALA A 470 -1.44 11.13 -9.38
CA ALA A 470 -2.43 11.57 -10.36
C ALA A 470 -1.94 11.45 -11.81
N HIS A 471 -0.61 11.42 -12.02
CA HIS A 471 0.02 11.39 -13.35
C HIS A 471 0.82 10.09 -13.57
N SER A 472 0.13 8.95 -13.45
CA SER A 472 0.61 7.62 -13.83
C SER A 472 -0.28 7.00 -14.91
N TYR A 473 0.06 5.80 -15.41
CA TYR A 473 -0.77 5.16 -16.43
C TYR A 473 -2.14 4.78 -15.83
N HIS A 474 -2.17 4.26 -14.60
CA HIS A 474 -3.43 3.95 -13.91
C HIS A 474 -4.08 5.16 -13.22
N LYS A 475 -3.29 6.16 -12.80
CA LYS A 475 -3.72 7.34 -12.03
C LYS A 475 -4.63 6.98 -10.83
N TRP A 476 -5.38 7.95 -10.32
CA TRP A 476 -6.51 7.69 -9.43
C TRP A 476 -7.67 7.06 -10.20
N GLY A 477 -8.19 5.94 -9.70
CA GLY A 477 -9.40 5.35 -10.27
C GLY A 477 -10.67 6.12 -9.88
N SER A 478 -11.80 5.55 -10.24
CA SER A 478 -13.14 6.08 -10.15
C SER A 478 -14.04 5.18 -9.30
N LYS A 479 -15.09 5.78 -8.77
CA LYS A 479 -16.00 5.13 -7.81
C LYS A 479 -16.74 3.92 -8.40
N PHE A 480 -17.05 3.94 -9.70
CA PHE A 480 -17.99 3.00 -10.31
C PHE A 480 -17.56 2.41 -11.65
N ASP A 481 -16.35 2.72 -12.15
CA ASP A 481 -15.98 2.37 -13.52
C ASP A 481 -14.59 1.72 -13.68
N ASP A 482 -13.84 1.48 -12.60
CA ASP A 482 -12.51 0.84 -12.67
C ASP A 482 -12.50 -0.58 -12.12
N PHE A 483 -12.80 -0.75 -10.82
CA PHE A 483 -12.90 -2.04 -10.14
C PHE A 483 -11.70 -2.99 -10.35
N TRP A 484 -10.48 -2.46 -10.46
CA TRP A 484 -9.29 -3.27 -10.60
C TRP A 484 -9.07 -4.23 -9.41
N CYS A 485 -8.13 -5.19 -9.51
CA CYS A 485 -7.73 -6.04 -8.37
C CYS A 485 -7.37 -5.20 -7.12
N CYS A 486 -6.69 -4.06 -7.33
CA CYS A 486 -6.30 -3.10 -6.31
C CYS A 486 -7.49 -2.41 -5.62
N TYR A 487 -8.61 -2.24 -6.31
CA TYR A 487 -9.86 -1.80 -5.65
C TYR A 487 -10.34 -2.85 -4.66
N GLY A 488 -10.31 -4.12 -5.05
CA GLY A 488 -10.70 -5.23 -4.19
C GLY A 488 -9.85 -5.35 -2.93
N THR A 489 -8.52 -5.36 -3.06
CA THR A 489 -7.62 -5.43 -1.90
C THR A 489 -7.58 -4.12 -1.10
N GLY A 490 -7.76 -2.97 -1.74
CA GLY A 490 -7.88 -1.68 -1.09
C GLY A 490 -9.06 -1.63 -0.12
N ILE A 491 -10.27 -1.99 -0.58
CA ILE A 491 -11.45 -2.02 0.30
C ILE A 491 -11.32 -3.01 1.46
N GLU A 492 -10.62 -4.14 1.27
CA GLU A 492 -10.32 -5.06 2.36
C GLU A 492 -9.32 -4.47 3.37
N SER A 493 -8.25 -3.84 2.89
CA SER A 493 -7.21 -3.23 3.73
C SER A 493 -7.80 -2.20 4.70
N PHE A 494 -8.57 -1.24 4.17
CA PHE A 494 -9.18 -0.18 4.98
C PHE A 494 -10.33 -0.67 5.86
N SER A 495 -10.85 -1.89 5.62
CA SER A 495 -11.88 -2.51 6.47
C SER A 495 -11.31 -3.15 7.74
N LYS A 496 -10.00 -3.41 7.78
CA LYS A 496 -9.37 -4.22 8.83
C LYS A 496 -8.11 -3.61 9.44
N LEU A 497 -7.95 -2.29 9.41
CA LEU A 497 -6.78 -1.59 9.95
C LEU A 497 -6.46 -1.89 11.44
N GLY A 498 -7.41 -2.48 12.19
CA GLY A 498 -7.19 -2.95 13.56
C GLY A 498 -6.70 -4.40 13.72
N ASP A 499 -6.60 -5.20 12.64
CA ASP A 499 -6.44 -6.67 12.70
C ASP A 499 -5.06 -7.16 13.15
N SER A 500 -4.09 -6.26 13.16
CA SER A 500 -2.67 -6.56 13.42
C SER A 500 -2.06 -5.58 14.42
N ILE A 501 -2.89 -4.94 15.24
CA ILE A 501 -2.43 -4.14 16.39
C ILE A 501 -2.07 -5.06 17.56
N TYR A 502 -2.93 -6.05 17.82
CA TYR A 502 -2.89 -6.88 19.02
C TYR A 502 -2.91 -8.38 18.68
N PHE A 503 -2.03 -9.15 19.32
CA PHE A 503 -2.00 -10.61 19.26
C PHE A 503 -2.00 -11.20 20.66
N GLU A 504 -2.74 -12.26 20.89
CA GLU A 504 -2.80 -12.95 22.18
C GLU A 504 -2.07 -14.30 22.15
N GLU A 505 -1.45 -14.60 23.28
CA GLU A 505 -0.88 -15.90 23.60
C GLU A 505 -1.71 -16.53 24.72
N GLU A 506 -2.23 -17.72 24.45
CA GLU A 506 -2.97 -18.49 25.45
C GLU A 506 -2.02 -19.12 26.46
N GLY A 507 -2.52 -19.38 27.66
CA GLY A 507 -1.73 -19.99 28.73
C GLY A 507 -2.34 -19.72 30.10
N ASN A 508 -1.73 -20.28 31.14
CA ASN A 508 -2.14 -20.04 32.53
C ASN A 508 -2.08 -18.55 32.92
N VAL A 509 -1.17 -17.81 32.31
CA VAL A 509 -1.08 -16.35 32.36
C VAL A 509 -1.15 -15.86 30.92
N PRO A 510 -2.32 -15.39 30.45
CA PRO A 510 -2.47 -14.96 29.06
C PRO A 510 -1.56 -13.76 28.77
N GLY A 511 -0.98 -13.74 27.58
CA GLY A 511 -0.12 -12.66 27.09
C GLY A 511 -0.80 -11.86 25.97
N LEU A 512 -0.64 -10.53 25.97
CA LEU A 512 -1.05 -9.65 24.88
C LEU A 512 0.17 -8.97 24.28
N TYR A 513 0.42 -9.19 23.00
CA TYR A 513 1.45 -8.53 22.21
C TYR A 513 0.85 -7.33 21.48
N ILE A 514 1.33 -6.14 21.82
CA ILE A 514 0.99 -4.87 21.18
C ILE A 514 2.11 -4.53 20.20
N ILE A 515 1.83 -4.65 18.90
CA ILE A 515 2.86 -4.53 17.86
C ILE A 515 2.74 -3.27 17.01
N GLN A 516 1.56 -2.66 16.94
CA GLN A 516 1.37 -1.35 16.29
C GLN A 516 0.93 -0.31 17.31
N TYR A 517 1.40 0.92 17.17
CA TYR A 517 1.00 2.04 18.01
C TYR A 517 -0.02 2.91 17.28
N ILE A 518 -1.21 2.33 17.07
CA ILE A 518 -2.35 2.97 16.40
C ILE A 518 -3.45 3.25 17.45
N PRO A 519 -3.84 4.52 17.69
CA PRO A 519 -4.85 4.87 18.68
C PRO A 519 -6.11 4.01 18.58
N SER A 520 -6.42 3.29 19.66
CA SER A 520 -7.52 2.31 19.67
C SER A 520 -7.92 1.92 21.09
N SER A 521 -9.16 1.45 21.23
CA SER A 521 -9.63 0.71 22.41
C SER A 521 -9.73 -0.78 22.11
N LEU A 522 -9.48 -1.61 23.12
CA LEU A 522 -9.46 -3.06 23.02
C LEU A 522 -10.19 -3.71 24.20
N GLN A 523 -11.24 -4.48 23.92
CA GLN A 523 -11.87 -5.41 24.86
C GLN A 523 -11.08 -6.73 24.92
N TRP A 524 -10.02 -6.80 25.73
CA TRP A 524 -9.21 -8.02 25.84
C TRP A 524 -9.84 -9.06 26.78
N ARG A 525 -10.63 -9.96 26.20
CA ARG A 525 -11.41 -10.98 26.92
C ARG A 525 -10.55 -11.96 27.71
N SER A 526 -9.47 -12.47 27.11
CA SER A 526 -8.57 -13.45 27.75
C SER A 526 -7.87 -12.87 28.98
N GLY A 527 -7.52 -11.58 28.95
CA GLY A 527 -6.97 -10.86 30.10
C GLY A 527 -8.01 -10.32 31.08
N GLY A 528 -9.30 -10.34 30.72
CA GLY A 528 -10.39 -9.79 31.52
C GLY A 528 -10.31 -8.27 31.72
N ILE A 529 -9.73 -7.53 30.75
CA ILE A 529 -9.52 -6.08 30.84
C ILE A 529 -9.93 -5.34 29.57
N LEU A 530 -10.37 -4.09 29.74
CA LEU A 530 -10.48 -3.07 28.69
C LEU A 530 -9.20 -2.22 28.67
N LEU A 531 -8.63 -2.04 27.47
CA LEU A 531 -7.43 -1.26 27.22
C LEU A 531 -7.77 -0.06 26.32
N ASP A 532 -7.27 1.11 26.68
CA ASP A 532 -7.27 2.30 25.82
C ASP A 532 -5.84 2.69 25.49
N MET A 533 -5.51 2.69 24.20
CA MET A 533 -4.22 3.13 23.69
C MET A 533 -4.37 4.50 23.02
N THR A 534 -3.67 5.51 23.55
CA THR A 534 -3.59 6.84 22.97
C THR A 534 -2.17 7.12 22.53
N VAL A 535 -2.01 7.77 21.37
CA VAL A 535 -0.70 8.14 20.82
C VAL A 535 -0.72 9.63 20.53
N LYS A 536 0.25 10.37 21.07
CA LYS A 536 0.41 11.79 20.74
C LYS A 536 0.82 11.90 19.26
N PRO A 537 0.22 12.79 18.46
CA PRO A 537 0.61 12.97 17.06
C PRO A 537 2.11 13.22 16.95
N VAL A 538 2.75 12.49 16.04
CA VAL A 538 4.18 12.65 15.73
C VAL A 538 4.35 13.96 14.97
N VAL A 539 5.35 14.76 15.36
CA VAL A 539 5.67 16.04 14.74
C VAL A 539 7.18 16.17 14.54
N SER A 540 7.62 16.93 13.55
CA SER A 540 9.05 17.03 13.20
C SER A 540 9.89 17.76 14.26
N TRP A 541 9.28 18.69 15.03
CA TRP A 541 9.95 19.49 16.04
C TRP A 541 9.97 18.87 17.46
N ASP A 542 9.35 17.71 17.66
CA ASP A 542 9.41 16.92 18.90
C ASP A 542 9.66 15.46 18.52
N ASN A 543 10.91 15.03 18.66
CA ASN A 543 11.41 13.78 18.14
C ASN A 543 11.06 12.55 18.99
N ASN A 544 9.91 12.54 19.65
CA ASN A 544 9.47 11.44 20.50
C ASN A 544 8.07 10.95 20.14
N LEU A 545 7.94 9.65 19.88
CA LEU A 545 6.66 8.96 19.88
C LEU A 545 6.22 8.75 21.34
N GLN A 546 5.10 9.35 21.73
CA GLN A 546 4.53 9.19 23.06
C GLN A 546 3.29 8.31 23.00
N VAL A 547 3.38 7.14 23.63
CA VAL A 547 2.29 6.16 23.71
C VAL A 547 1.84 6.03 25.15
N THR A 548 0.53 5.96 25.36
CA THR A 548 -0.08 5.61 26.63
C THR A 548 -0.99 4.42 26.43
N VAL A 549 -0.78 3.34 27.19
CA VAL A 549 -1.69 2.20 27.30
C VAL A 549 -2.29 2.23 28.70
N ALA A 550 -3.59 2.49 28.79
CA ALA A 550 -4.31 2.62 30.05
C ALA A 550 -5.31 1.47 30.23
N ILE A 551 -5.43 0.98 31.47
CA ILE A 551 -6.45 0.01 31.85
C ILE A 551 -7.75 0.78 32.15
N ALA A 552 -8.67 0.75 31.19
CA ALA A 552 -9.96 1.44 31.24
C ALA A 552 -11.09 0.62 31.89
N SER A 553 -10.75 -0.52 32.49
CA SER A 553 -11.72 -1.41 33.15
C SER A 553 -12.35 -0.73 34.36
N GLU A 554 -13.65 -0.96 34.61
CA GLU A 554 -14.34 -0.41 35.79
C GLU A 554 -13.94 -1.11 37.09
N GLN A 555 -13.59 -2.39 37.02
CA GLN A 555 -13.24 -3.21 38.17
C GLN A 555 -11.85 -3.84 37.99
N ALA A 556 -11.17 -4.07 39.10
CA ALA A 556 -9.89 -4.77 39.09
C ALA A 556 -10.09 -6.24 38.73
N THR A 557 -9.21 -6.75 37.87
CA THR A 557 -9.21 -8.17 37.55
C THR A 557 -8.39 -8.96 38.57
N SER A 558 -8.90 -10.12 38.98
CA SER A 558 -8.12 -11.10 39.76
C SER A 558 -7.21 -11.95 38.87
N LEU A 559 -7.42 -11.91 37.54
CA LEU A 559 -6.59 -12.63 36.57
C LEU A 559 -5.25 -11.92 36.44
N LYS A 560 -4.17 -12.71 36.57
CA LYS A 560 -2.83 -12.27 36.23
C LYS A 560 -2.66 -12.38 34.71
N SER A 561 -2.18 -11.33 34.07
CA SER A 561 -1.91 -11.33 32.62
C SER A 561 -0.68 -10.49 32.28
N THR A 562 -0.12 -10.70 31.09
CA THR A 562 1.10 -10.03 30.62
C THR A 562 0.81 -9.12 29.43
N LEU A 563 1.28 -7.87 29.48
CA LEU A 563 1.34 -6.98 28.32
C LEU A 563 2.77 -6.97 27.77
N ASN A 564 2.93 -7.26 26.49
CA ASN A 564 4.19 -7.24 25.74
C ASN A 564 4.16 -6.08 24.74
N LEU A 565 4.88 -5.00 25.01
CA LEU A 565 4.92 -3.81 24.16
C LEU A 565 6.16 -3.84 23.26
N ARG A 566 5.99 -3.72 21.94
CA ARG A 566 7.10 -3.73 20.98
C ARG A 566 8.04 -2.56 21.22
N ILE A 567 9.34 -2.79 21.36
CA ILE A 567 10.34 -1.72 21.26
C ILE A 567 10.88 -1.73 19.81
N PRO A 568 10.48 -0.77 18.96
CA PRO A 568 10.79 -0.78 17.53
C PRO A 568 12.30 -0.75 17.24
N THR A 569 12.76 -1.33 16.13
CA THR A 569 14.19 -1.28 15.78
C THR A 569 14.70 0.12 15.44
N TRP A 570 13.82 1.03 15.03
CA TRP A 570 14.20 2.40 14.67
C TRP A 570 14.42 3.33 15.88
N THR A 571 14.04 2.94 17.09
CA THR A 571 14.19 3.79 18.30
C THR A 571 15.60 3.71 18.90
N SER A 572 16.04 4.77 19.56
CA SER A 572 17.30 4.80 20.31
C SER A 572 17.14 4.25 21.74
N ALA A 573 17.96 3.26 22.10
CA ALA A 573 17.91 2.62 23.42
C ALA A 573 18.23 3.58 24.58
N ASP A 574 19.20 4.47 24.39
CA ASP A 574 19.77 5.30 25.46
C ASP A 574 18.83 6.41 25.95
N VAL A 575 17.83 6.76 25.13
CA VAL A 575 16.91 7.88 25.39
C VAL A 575 15.47 7.40 25.55
N ALA A 576 15.14 6.19 25.05
CA ALA A 576 13.82 5.61 25.24
C ALA A 576 13.50 5.42 26.72
N ARG A 577 12.23 5.68 27.09
CA ARG A 577 11.74 5.53 28.45
C ARG A 577 10.40 4.82 28.47
N ALA A 578 10.18 4.02 29.51
CA ALA A 578 8.89 3.43 29.79
C ALA A 578 8.58 3.60 31.27
N GLN A 579 7.33 3.87 31.60
CA GLN A 579 6.90 3.98 32.99
C GLN A 579 5.60 3.21 33.21
N LEU A 580 5.44 2.66 34.41
CA LEU A 580 4.19 2.14 34.91
C LEU A 580 3.74 2.99 36.09
N ASN A 581 2.61 3.68 35.95
CA ASN A 581 2.08 4.57 36.99
C ASN A 581 3.11 5.59 37.51
N GLY A 582 3.94 6.12 36.60
CA GLY A 582 5.00 7.08 36.88
C GLY A 582 6.31 6.47 37.44
N GLN A 583 6.40 5.15 37.58
CA GLN A 583 7.63 4.46 37.97
C GLN A 583 8.35 3.92 36.74
N ASP A 584 9.64 4.22 36.60
CA ASP A 584 10.45 3.78 35.46
C ASP A 584 10.52 2.24 35.36
N LEU A 585 10.39 1.73 34.14
CA LEU A 585 10.58 0.34 33.76
C LEU A 585 11.92 0.17 33.06
N ILE A 586 12.56 -0.98 33.25
CA ILE A 586 13.76 -1.34 32.50
C ILE A 586 13.34 -1.76 31.10
N LEU A 587 13.78 -1.00 30.10
CA LEU A 587 13.56 -1.31 28.70
C LEU A 587 14.55 -2.37 28.20
N PRO A 588 14.09 -3.33 27.39
CA PRO A 588 14.99 -4.19 26.63
C PRO A 588 15.60 -3.41 25.47
N ALA A 589 16.61 -3.99 24.81
CA ALA A 589 17.19 -3.41 23.60
C ALA A 589 16.12 -3.30 22.48
N PRO A 590 16.19 -2.26 21.61
CA PRO A 590 15.38 -2.18 20.39
C PRO A 590 15.34 -3.49 19.61
N GLY A 591 14.17 -3.84 19.07
CA GLY A 591 13.94 -5.15 18.46
C GLY A 591 13.47 -6.24 19.44
N ASN A 592 13.11 -5.88 20.67
CA ASN A 592 12.55 -6.79 21.70
C ASN A 592 11.24 -6.26 22.30
N PHE A 593 10.58 -7.07 23.14
CA PHE A 593 9.35 -6.70 23.84
C PHE A 593 9.60 -6.30 25.30
N LEU A 594 9.02 -5.18 25.73
CA LEU A 594 8.85 -4.86 27.13
C LEU A 594 7.67 -5.67 27.69
N SER A 595 7.95 -6.67 28.54
CA SER A 595 6.94 -7.53 29.16
C SER A 595 6.61 -7.07 30.58
N VAL A 596 5.32 -6.82 30.85
CA VAL A 596 4.81 -6.43 32.17
C VAL A 596 3.69 -7.37 32.59
N SER A 597 3.92 -8.19 33.62
CA SER A 597 2.94 -9.17 34.13
C SER A 597 2.33 -8.74 35.46
N ARG A 598 1.02 -8.52 35.52
CA ARG A 598 0.33 -8.00 36.71
C ARG A 598 -1.12 -8.50 36.82
N ASN A 599 -1.69 -8.28 38.00
CA ASN A 599 -3.14 -8.22 38.19
C ASN A 599 -3.54 -6.76 37.98
N TRP A 600 -4.04 -6.45 36.79
CA TRP A 600 -4.31 -5.09 36.35
C TRP A 600 -5.46 -4.46 37.13
N ARG A 601 -5.32 -3.16 37.45
CA ARG A 601 -6.32 -2.37 38.17
C ARG A 601 -6.81 -1.21 37.31
N PRO A 602 -8.03 -0.71 37.55
CA PRO A 602 -8.51 0.52 36.92
C PRO A 602 -7.51 1.66 37.11
N GLY A 603 -7.17 2.34 36.02
CA GLY A 603 -6.23 3.46 36.03
C GLY A 603 -4.75 3.09 36.00
N ASP A 604 -4.38 1.79 36.01
CA ASP A 604 -3.01 1.38 35.69
C ASP A 604 -2.64 1.92 34.29
N LYS A 605 -1.47 2.55 34.18
CA LYS A 605 -1.03 3.19 32.94
C LYS A 605 0.43 2.87 32.64
N ILE A 606 0.68 2.34 31.44
CA ILE A 606 2.02 2.25 30.85
C ILE A 606 2.21 3.43 29.90
N THR A 607 3.27 4.20 30.07
CA THR A 607 3.71 5.21 29.10
C THR A 607 5.00 4.77 28.43
N LEU A 608 5.11 5.01 27.13
CA LEU A 608 6.33 4.87 26.36
C LEU A 608 6.69 6.22 25.74
N GLU A 609 7.94 6.62 25.89
CA GLU A 609 8.56 7.74 25.17
C GLU A 609 9.67 7.15 24.31
N LEU A 610 9.42 7.04 23.00
CA LEU A 610 10.31 6.38 22.04
C LEU A 610 10.88 7.41 21.06
N PRO A 611 12.18 7.73 21.14
CA PRO A 611 12.84 8.65 20.22
C PRO A 611 12.75 8.20 18.77
N ILE A 612 12.31 9.10 17.89
CA ILE A 612 12.24 8.93 16.44
C ILE A 612 13.39 9.71 15.80
N ASN A 613 14.21 9.03 14.99
CA ASN A 613 15.33 9.65 14.29
C ASN A 613 15.17 9.63 12.77
N LEU A 614 15.83 10.58 12.13
CA LEU A 614 16.08 10.56 10.69
C LEU A 614 17.10 9.46 10.36
N ARG A 615 16.89 8.79 9.23
CA ARG A 615 17.82 7.78 8.68
C ARG A 615 17.78 7.77 7.17
N LEU A 616 18.89 7.35 6.57
CA LEU A 616 18.97 7.09 5.13
C LEU A 616 18.85 5.60 4.88
N GLU A 617 18.16 5.22 3.81
CA GLU A 617 18.05 3.85 3.34
C GLU A 617 18.46 3.79 1.87
N ALA A 618 19.57 3.11 1.59
CA ALA A 618 20.03 2.92 0.22
C ALA A 618 19.02 2.12 -0.59
N ILE A 619 18.87 2.46 -1.87
CA ILE A 619 18.12 1.62 -2.79
C ILE A 619 18.78 0.24 -2.87
N LYS A 620 17.97 -0.81 -3.02
CA LYS A 620 18.49 -2.17 -3.17
C LYS A 620 18.99 -2.35 -4.59
N ASP A 621 20.18 -1.82 -4.84
CA ASP A 621 20.90 -1.92 -6.09
C ASP A 621 22.39 -2.11 -5.80
N ASP A 622 23.00 -3.13 -6.39
CA ASP A 622 24.42 -3.44 -6.15
C ASP A 622 25.38 -2.80 -7.15
N ARG A 623 24.86 -2.03 -8.13
CA ARG A 623 25.70 -1.35 -9.10
C ARG A 623 26.31 -0.09 -8.50
N PRO A 624 27.64 0.14 -8.65
CA PRO A 624 28.32 1.28 -8.04
C PRO A 624 27.75 2.66 -8.43
N GLU A 625 27.20 2.81 -9.65
CA GLU A 625 26.64 4.08 -10.12
C GLU A 625 25.36 4.52 -9.38
N TYR A 626 24.70 3.60 -8.64
CA TYR A 626 23.51 3.91 -7.83
C TYR A 626 23.79 3.93 -6.33
N ALA A 627 25.06 3.83 -5.91
CA ALA A 627 25.44 3.77 -4.48
C ALA A 627 25.01 5.01 -3.67
N SER A 628 24.85 6.16 -4.33
CA SER A 628 24.38 7.41 -3.73
C SER A 628 22.85 7.54 -3.70
N VAL A 629 22.09 6.62 -4.29
CA VAL A 629 20.63 6.70 -4.36
C VAL A 629 20.01 6.20 -3.06
N GLN A 630 19.41 7.11 -2.29
CA GLN A 630 18.94 6.85 -0.93
C GLN A 630 17.58 7.49 -0.67
N ALA A 631 16.75 6.82 0.11
CA ALA A 631 15.50 7.34 0.66
C ALA A 631 15.73 7.92 2.06
N ILE A 632 14.90 8.88 2.47
CA ILE A 632 14.96 9.51 3.80
C ILE A 632 13.76 9.03 4.62
N LEU A 633 14.00 8.52 5.83
CA LEU A 633 12.94 8.06 6.72
C LEU A 633 13.04 8.74 8.07
N TYR A 634 11.89 8.98 8.70
CA TYR A 634 11.74 9.47 10.06
C TYR A 634 10.99 8.41 10.88
N GLY A 635 11.74 7.56 11.59
CA GLY A 635 11.19 6.35 12.21
C GLY A 635 10.52 5.43 11.17
N PRO A 636 9.21 5.15 11.28
CA PRO A 636 8.48 4.34 10.31
C PRO A 636 8.01 5.13 9.06
N PHE A 637 8.10 6.46 9.07
CA PHE A 637 7.57 7.31 8.00
C PHE A 637 8.61 7.51 6.90
N LEU A 638 8.25 7.17 5.65
CA LEU A 638 9.01 7.52 4.46
C LEU A 638 8.73 8.97 4.10
N LEU A 639 9.79 9.79 4.06
CA LEU A 639 9.73 11.18 3.66
C LEU A 639 10.03 11.31 2.16
N VAL A 640 9.19 12.05 1.45
CA VAL A 640 9.34 12.35 0.03
C VAL A 640 9.45 13.86 -0.17
N GLY A 641 10.24 14.30 -1.14
CA GLY A 641 10.42 15.72 -1.43
C GLY A 641 9.47 16.20 -2.51
N LEU A 642 8.74 17.28 -2.27
CA LEU A 642 7.96 17.95 -3.31
C LEU A 642 8.92 18.46 -4.40
N SER A 643 8.77 17.92 -5.60
CA SER A 643 9.70 18.16 -6.69
C SER A 643 9.11 17.69 -8.02
N SER A 644 9.33 18.46 -9.08
CA SER A 644 9.02 18.09 -10.47
C SER A 644 10.19 17.39 -11.17
N GLY A 645 11.28 17.13 -10.44
CA GLY A 645 12.43 16.46 -11.00
C GLY A 645 13.72 16.71 -10.23
N ASP A 646 13.93 17.78 -9.47
CA ASP A 646 15.17 17.88 -8.67
C ASP A 646 15.28 16.76 -7.62
N TRP A 647 16.51 16.30 -7.37
CA TRP A 647 16.79 15.17 -6.47
C TRP A 647 18.23 15.12 -5.91
N ASP A 648 19.10 16.07 -6.29
CA ASP A 648 20.52 16.03 -5.93
C ASP A 648 20.78 16.76 -4.60
N ILE A 649 21.30 16.02 -3.63
CA ILE A 649 21.64 16.51 -2.29
C ILE A 649 23.14 16.28 -2.05
N LYS A 650 23.84 17.33 -1.62
CA LYS A 650 25.28 17.29 -1.37
C LYS A 650 25.61 17.92 -0.02
N PRO A 651 25.50 17.16 1.08
CA PRO A 651 25.86 17.66 2.39
C PRO A 651 27.36 17.94 2.48
N ALA A 652 27.76 18.78 3.44
CA ALA A 652 29.18 18.97 3.73
C ALA A 652 29.82 17.66 4.20
N PRO A 653 31.11 17.39 3.89
CA PRO A 653 31.78 16.19 4.34
C PRO A 653 31.71 16.03 5.86
N GLY A 654 31.20 14.87 6.32
CA GLY A 654 31.04 14.58 7.75
C GLY A 654 29.83 15.24 8.43
N ALA A 655 28.96 15.92 7.69
CA ALA A 655 27.73 16.48 8.23
C ALA A 655 26.75 15.38 8.67
N SER A 656 26.14 15.57 9.83
CA SER A 656 25.04 14.75 10.32
C SER A 656 23.74 15.10 9.58
N LEU A 657 22.72 14.23 9.67
CA LEU A 657 21.41 14.52 9.05
C LEU A 657 20.77 15.80 9.59
N ALA A 658 20.99 16.13 10.87
CA ALA A 658 20.43 17.33 11.47
C ALA A 658 21.07 18.63 10.96
N ASP A 659 22.25 18.56 10.34
CA ASP A 659 22.96 19.73 9.81
C ASP A 659 22.35 20.23 8.49
N TRP A 660 21.64 19.34 7.75
CA TRP A 660 21.06 19.67 6.44
C TRP A 660 19.59 19.26 6.29
N ILE A 661 18.99 18.60 7.29
CA ILE A 661 17.55 18.35 7.38
C ILE A 661 17.01 19.02 8.65
N SER A 662 16.22 20.08 8.49
CA SER A 662 15.67 20.86 9.59
C SER A 662 14.15 20.64 9.74
N PRO A 663 13.62 20.54 10.97
CA PRO A 663 12.19 20.39 11.18
C PRO A 663 11.44 21.70 10.92
N ILE A 664 10.22 21.60 10.38
CA ILE A 664 9.33 22.76 10.18
C ILE A 664 8.49 23.00 11.44
N PRO A 665 8.63 24.14 12.15
CA PRO A 665 7.86 24.42 13.37
C PRO A 665 6.35 24.58 13.12
N ALA A 666 5.56 24.32 14.17
CA ALA A 666 4.09 24.43 14.13
C ALA A 666 3.56 25.79 13.63
N ASP A 667 4.26 26.88 13.94
CA ASP A 667 3.84 28.24 13.60
C ASP A 667 4.00 28.60 12.12
N TYR A 668 4.70 27.78 11.33
CA TYR A 668 4.86 28.05 9.89
C TYR A 668 3.52 27.99 9.14
N ASN A 669 2.60 27.10 9.55
CA ASN A 669 1.27 27.03 8.93
C ASN A 669 0.44 28.31 9.14
N ALA A 670 0.64 29.04 10.23
CA ALA A 670 -0.02 30.33 10.45
C ALA A 670 0.53 31.45 9.55
N GLN A 671 1.69 31.24 8.92
CA GLN A 671 2.35 32.17 8.01
C GLN A 671 2.03 31.89 6.53
N LEU A 672 1.29 30.82 6.23
CA LEU A 672 0.94 30.44 4.86
C LEU A 672 -0.26 31.24 4.35
N ILE A 673 -0.09 31.85 3.19
CA ILE A 673 -1.07 32.70 2.52
C ILE A 673 -1.26 32.28 1.06
N SER A 674 -2.40 32.67 0.50
CA SER A 674 -2.60 32.75 -0.96
C SER A 674 -3.15 34.13 -1.31
N LEU A 675 -2.74 34.65 -2.47
CA LEU A 675 -3.15 35.96 -2.97
C LEU A 675 -3.99 35.75 -4.22
N SER A 676 -5.20 36.31 -4.25
CA SER A 676 -6.16 36.05 -5.33
C SER A 676 -6.84 37.30 -5.87
N GLN A 677 -7.29 37.23 -7.12
CA GLN A 677 -8.05 38.27 -7.80
C GLN A 677 -9.19 37.65 -8.60
N VAL A 678 -10.31 38.36 -8.68
CA VAL A 678 -11.48 37.93 -9.46
C VAL A 678 -11.54 38.71 -10.76
N SER A 679 -11.58 38.00 -11.89
CA SER A 679 -11.85 38.59 -13.20
C SER A 679 -12.99 37.84 -13.90
N GLY A 680 -14.08 38.55 -14.18
CA GLY A 680 -15.30 37.95 -14.70
C GLY A 680 -15.93 36.94 -13.73
N LYS A 681 -15.96 35.66 -14.13
CA LYS A 681 -16.48 34.55 -13.31
C LYS A 681 -15.38 33.65 -12.72
N THR A 682 -14.12 33.97 -13.00
CA THR A 682 -12.98 33.14 -12.61
C THR A 682 -12.19 33.85 -11.52
N GLU A 683 -11.85 33.11 -10.47
CA GLU A 683 -10.90 33.53 -9.46
C GLU A 683 -9.52 33.01 -9.85
N PHE A 684 -8.53 33.90 -9.82
CA PHE A 684 -7.13 33.61 -10.13
C PHE A 684 -6.31 33.75 -8.86
N SER A 685 -5.31 32.88 -8.67
CA SER A 685 -4.32 32.98 -7.61
C SER A 685 -2.95 33.31 -8.17
N LEU A 686 -2.20 34.10 -7.40
CA LEU A 686 -0.76 34.26 -7.59
C LEU A 686 -0.09 32.90 -7.42
N ALA A 687 0.78 32.51 -8.35
CA ALA A 687 1.47 31.22 -8.33
C ALA A 687 2.92 31.34 -8.81
N SER A 688 3.80 30.57 -8.19
CA SER A 688 5.21 30.41 -8.56
C SER A 688 5.38 29.24 -9.51
N SER A 689 5.50 29.51 -10.81
CA SER A 689 5.63 28.47 -11.83
C SER A 689 6.87 28.71 -12.69
N ASN A 690 7.72 27.68 -12.83
CA ASN A 690 8.98 27.75 -13.59
C ASN A 690 9.91 28.91 -13.17
N GLY A 691 9.93 29.24 -11.87
CA GLY A 691 10.75 30.32 -11.32
C GLY A 691 10.23 31.74 -11.63
N LEU A 692 9.03 31.86 -12.18
CA LEU A 692 8.33 33.13 -12.43
C LEU A 692 7.05 33.20 -11.60
N ILE A 693 6.65 34.43 -11.24
CA ILE A 693 5.35 34.67 -10.62
C ILE A 693 4.33 35.05 -11.68
N GLN A 694 3.17 34.41 -11.65
CA GLN A 694 2.08 34.61 -12.60
C GLN A 694 0.72 34.37 -11.94
N LEU A 695 -0.37 34.72 -12.61
CA LEU A 695 -1.71 34.34 -12.23
C LEU A 695 -2.11 33.01 -12.86
N GLN A 696 -2.70 32.13 -12.07
CA GLN A 696 -3.30 30.88 -12.53
C GLN A 696 -4.72 30.79 -12.01
N SER A 697 -5.54 29.92 -12.60
CA SER A 697 -6.88 29.66 -12.04
C SER A 697 -6.73 29.12 -10.63
N LEU A 698 -7.62 29.53 -9.71
CA LEU A 698 -7.59 29.09 -8.33
C LEU A 698 -7.57 27.53 -8.27
N PRO A 699 -6.51 26.92 -7.72
CA PRO A 699 -6.33 25.48 -7.76
C PRO A 699 -7.08 24.76 -6.62
N GLU A 700 -7.32 23.47 -6.82
CA GLU A 700 -7.83 22.57 -5.79
C GLU A 700 -6.72 22.19 -4.80
N PRO A 701 -7.00 22.05 -3.49
CA PRO A 701 -6.00 21.61 -2.52
C PRO A 701 -5.43 20.22 -2.82
N GLY A 702 -4.13 20.06 -2.64
CA GLY A 702 -3.43 18.80 -2.86
C GLY A 702 -2.93 18.58 -4.29
N THR A 703 -2.76 19.66 -5.07
CA THR A 703 -2.13 19.63 -6.40
C THR A 703 -0.83 20.44 -6.43
N ASP A 704 -0.02 20.24 -7.47
CA ASP A 704 1.18 21.07 -7.71
C ASP A 704 0.83 22.54 -7.81
N GLU A 705 -0.28 22.89 -8.48
CA GLU A 705 -0.74 24.27 -8.60
C GLU A 705 -1.12 24.88 -7.24
N ALA A 706 -1.69 24.09 -6.32
CA ALA A 706 -1.96 24.57 -4.95
C ALA A 706 -0.67 24.84 -4.16
N ALA A 707 0.35 23.99 -4.34
CA ALA A 707 1.67 24.24 -3.78
C ALA A 707 2.32 25.50 -4.39
N ASP A 708 2.22 25.68 -5.71
CA ASP A 708 2.73 26.86 -6.43
C ASP A 708 2.00 28.14 -6.03
N ALA A 709 0.70 28.06 -5.72
CA ALA A 709 -0.15 29.18 -5.31
C ALA A 709 -0.08 29.53 -3.81
N THR A 710 0.71 28.79 -3.04
CA THR A 710 0.87 29.01 -1.60
C THR A 710 2.23 29.64 -1.30
N PHE A 711 2.23 30.68 -0.47
CA PHE A 711 3.44 31.39 -0.06
C PHE A 711 3.51 31.48 1.46
N ARG A 712 4.71 31.39 2.03
CA ARG A 712 4.98 31.75 3.42
C ARG A 712 5.38 33.21 3.50
N LEU A 713 4.72 33.94 4.41
CA LEU A 713 4.98 35.35 4.67
C LEU A 713 6.05 35.51 5.77
N ILE A 714 7.20 36.08 5.42
CA ILE A 714 8.35 36.26 6.33
C ILE A 714 8.53 37.76 6.63
N LEU A 715 8.64 38.17 7.90
CA LEU A 715 8.96 39.56 8.23
C LEU A 715 10.45 39.86 8.07
N LYS A 716 10.80 41.04 7.52
CA LYS A 716 12.19 41.51 7.43
C LYS A 716 12.84 41.66 8.82
N GLU A 717 12.12 42.30 9.76
CA GLU A 717 12.56 42.38 11.15
C GLU A 717 11.80 41.34 11.99
N PRO A 718 12.48 40.33 12.56
CA PRO A 718 11.83 39.37 13.45
C PRO A 718 11.38 40.08 14.73
N THR A 719 10.12 40.51 14.77
CA THR A 719 9.52 41.03 15.99
C THR A 719 9.49 39.91 17.04
N ARG A 720 9.78 40.23 18.31
CA ARG A 720 9.63 39.27 19.44
C ARG A 720 8.23 38.63 19.54
N ARG A 721 7.23 39.23 18.88
CA ARG A 721 5.89 38.66 18.70
C ARG A 721 5.81 37.98 17.33
N LYS A 722 5.73 36.65 17.33
CA LYS A 722 5.22 35.88 16.18
C LYS A 722 3.76 36.29 15.96
N PHE A 723 3.36 36.57 14.74
CA PHE A 723 1.98 36.92 14.40
C PHE A 723 1.12 35.66 14.37
N SER A 724 -0.15 35.78 14.75
CA SER A 724 -1.08 34.64 14.87
C SER A 724 -1.93 34.47 13.61
N LEU A 725 -2.09 35.57 12.86
CA LEU A 725 -2.86 35.64 11.64
C LEU A 725 -2.08 36.40 10.55
N PRO A 726 -2.19 36.03 9.27
CA PRO A 726 -1.55 36.75 8.17
C PRO A 726 -1.85 38.26 8.11
N GLU A 727 -3.05 38.65 8.53
CA GLU A 727 -3.50 40.04 8.57
C GLU A 727 -2.67 40.91 9.53
N ASP A 728 -2.04 40.31 10.54
CA ASP A 728 -1.12 41.00 11.46
C ASP A 728 0.15 41.52 10.77
N ALA A 729 0.42 41.07 9.53
CA ALA A 729 1.54 41.53 8.73
C ALA A 729 1.24 42.80 7.93
N VAL A 730 -0.03 43.22 7.84
CA VAL A 730 -0.41 44.46 7.15
C VAL A 730 0.22 45.66 7.88
N GLY A 731 0.89 46.52 7.13
CA GLY A 731 1.68 47.65 7.60
C GLY A 731 3.15 47.31 7.92
N LYS A 732 3.65 46.12 7.57
CA LYS A 732 5.03 45.69 7.83
C LYS A 732 5.79 45.35 6.54
N SER A 733 7.12 45.35 6.63
CA SER A 733 7.99 44.85 5.57
C SER A 733 8.07 43.31 5.62
N VAL A 734 7.70 42.69 4.51
CA VAL A 734 7.54 41.24 4.32
C VAL A 734 8.36 40.74 3.12
N MET A 735 8.66 39.45 3.12
CA MET A 735 9.18 38.69 1.99
C MET A 735 8.23 37.52 1.74
N LEU A 736 8.11 37.11 0.48
CA LEU A 736 7.28 35.97 0.08
C LEU A 736 8.19 34.80 -0.28
N GLU A 737 8.07 33.69 0.44
CA GLU A 737 8.74 32.43 0.15
C GLU A 737 7.73 31.45 -0.47
N PRO A 738 7.92 30.97 -1.70
CA PRO A 738 7.03 29.96 -2.28
C PRO A 738 7.07 28.64 -1.48
N TYR A 739 5.90 28.06 -1.21
CA TYR A 739 5.76 26.87 -0.35
C TYR A 739 6.62 25.68 -0.82
N GLY A 740 6.66 25.42 -2.13
CA GLY A 740 7.44 24.33 -2.74
C GLY A 740 8.95 24.60 -2.86
N PHE A 741 9.41 25.82 -2.52
CA PHE A 741 10.80 26.26 -2.68
C PHE A 741 11.33 26.92 -1.39
N PRO A 742 11.41 26.17 -0.27
CA PRO A 742 11.89 26.72 0.99
C PRO A 742 13.30 27.32 0.85
N GLY A 743 13.53 28.51 1.43
CA GLY A 743 14.78 29.26 1.31
C GLY A 743 14.91 30.11 0.04
N MET A 744 13.90 30.12 -0.84
CA MET A 744 13.85 31.00 -2.01
C MET A 744 12.81 32.11 -1.81
N LEU A 745 13.07 33.31 -2.32
CA LEU A 745 12.22 34.48 -2.17
C LEU A 745 11.74 35.03 -3.52
N VAL A 746 10.58 35.66 -3.51
CA VAL A 746 10.07 36.42 -4.66
C VAL A 746 10.84 37.74 -4.78
N GLU A 747 11.43 37.97 -5.95
CA GLU A 747 12.19 39.17 -6.30
C GLU A 747 11.49 39.94 -7.44
N HIS A 748 11.50 41.27 -7.35
CA HIS A 748 11.21 42.14 -8.49
C HIS A 748 12.49 42.58 -9.23
N GLN A 749 12.44 42.66 -10.57
CA GLN A 749 13.59 43.08 -11.40
C GLN A 749 13.54 44.55 -11.83
N GLY A 750 12.70 45.34 -11.15
CA GLY A 750 12.41 46.74 -11.48
C GLY A 750 11.09 46.91 -12.22
N ALA A 751 10.73 48.15 -12.52
CA ALA A 751 9.47 48.50 -13.14
C ALA A 751 9.23 47.75 -14.47
N ASP A 752 8.00 47.29 -14.66
CA ASP A 752 7.48 46.56 -15.81
C ASP A 752 8.18 45.23 -16.12
N GLN A 753 9.00 44.73 -15.19
CA GLN A 753 9.63 43.41 -15.29
C GLN A 753 8.83 42.35 -14.53
N LYS A 754 8.91 41.11 -15.00
CA LYS A 754 8.30 39.95 -14.33
C LYS A 754 9.02 39.64 -13.01
N LEU A 755 8.25 39.20 -12.03
CA LEU A 755 8.77 38.74 -10.75
C LEU A 755 9.35 37.33 -10.89
N ARG A 756 10.45 37.05 -10.19
CA ARG A 756 11.17 35.77 -10.22
C ARG A 756 11.34 35.21 -8.81
N VAL A 757 11.70 33.93 -8.74
CA VAL A 757 12.07 33.26 -7.49
C VAL A 757 13.59 33.07 -7.46
N VAL A 758 14.24 33.60 -6.42
CA VAL A 758 15.70 33.61 -6.27
C VAL A 758 16.10 33.19 -4.85
N PRO A 759 17.32 32.65 -4.64
CA PRO A 759 17.88 32.53 -3.29
C PRO A 759 17.96 33.91 -2.64
N ASP A 760 17.79 33.98 -1.31
CA ASP A 760 17.81 35.23 -0.54
C ASP A 760 18.96 36.15 -0.99
N SER A 761 18.61 37.24 -1.67
CA SER A 761 19.56 38.24 -2.16
C SER A 761 18.90 39.61 -2.36
N THR A 762 19.52 40.62 -1.73
CA THR A 762 19.29 42.08 -1.92
C THR A 762 17.92 42.63 -1.49
N ASP A 763 17.80 43.97 -1.41
CA ASP A 763 16.57 44.66 -0.98
C ASP A 763 15.38 44.52 -1.95
N SER A 764 15.54 43.90 -3.14
CA SER A 764 14.50 43.68 -4.15
C SER A 764 13.54 42.52 -3.84
N THR A 765 13.77 41.79 -2.76
CA THR A 765 12.90 40.71 -2.24
C THR A 765 11.92 41.21 -1.17
N VAL A 766 12.10 42.46 -0.71
CA VAL A 766 11.29 43.02 0.38
C VAL A 766 10.17 43.90 -0.15
N PHE A 767 8.96 43.61 0.34
CA PHE A 767 7.75 44.37 0.05
C PHE A 767 7.16 44.96 1.34
N HIS A 768 6.62 46.16 1.27
CA HIS A 768 5.75 46.70 2.32
C HIS A 768 4.31 46.23 2.04
N LEU A 769 3.77 45.40 2.92
CA LEU A 769 2.40 44.90 2.79
C LEU A 769 1.43 45.98 3.29
N VAL A 770 0.60 46.54 2.41
CA VAL A 770 -0.37 47.60 2.75
C VAL A 770 -1.79 47.13 2.52
N ALA A 771 -2.77 47.84 3.11
CA ALA A 771 -4.17 47.66 2.76
C ALA A 771 -4.37 47.89 1.25
N GLY A 772 -5.24 47.10 0.63
CA GLY A 772 -5.43 47.11 -0.81
C GLY A 772 -5.77 48.51 -1.34
N LEU A 773 -5.11 48.88 -2.44
CA LEU A 773 -5.31 50.18 -3.08
C LEU A 773 -6.72 50.35 -3.64
N ASP A 774 -7.46 49.25 -3.86
CA ASP A 774 -8.85 49.26 -4.32
C ASP A 774 -9.88 49.61 -3.23
N GLY A 775 -9.43 49.74 -1.97
CA GLY A 775 -10.26 50.14 -0.84
C GLY A 775 -11.28 49.10 -0.38
N LYS A 776 -11.16 47.85 -0.83
CA LYS A 776 -12.03 46.75 -0.37
C LYS A 776 -11.47 46.13 0.91
N ASP A 777 -12.36 45.70 1.80
CA ASP A 777 -11.96 44.98 2.99
C ASP A 777 -11.35 43.61 2.63
N GLY A 778 -10.25 43.25 3.30
CA GLY A 778 -9.55 41.97 3.09
C GLY A 778 -8.64 41.92 1.85
N THR A 779 -8.48 43.02 1.10
CA THR A 779 -7.47 43.12 0.05
C THR A 779 -6.18 43.75 0.58
N VAL A 780 -5.06 43.36 -0.03
CA VAL A 780 -3.71 43.83 0.27
C VAL A 780 -2.96 44.19 -1.01
N SER A 781 -1.98 45.07 -0.90
CA SER A 781 -1.06 45.41 -1.98
C SER A 781 0.39 45.27 -1.50
N LEU A 782 1.27 44.85 -2.39
CA LEU A 782 2.69 44.64 -2.12
C LEU A 782 3.49 45.78 -2.76
N GLU A 783 3.91 46.76 -1.96
CA GLU A 783 4.76 47.87 -2.41
C GLU A 783 6.24 47.46 -2.34
N SER A 784 7.05 47.74 -3.36
CA SER A 784 8.50 47.52 -3.27
C SER A 784 9.14 48.43 -2.21
N GLU A 785 9.99 47.87 -1.33
CA GLU A 785 10.65 48.66 -0.29
C GLU A 785 11.73 49.61 -0.87
N ASN A 786 12.42 49.20 -1.94
CA ASN A 786 13.47 50.01 -2.57
C ASN A 786 12.95 50.90 -3.73
N GLN A 787 11.73 50.69 -4.22
CA GLN A 787 11.05 51.50 -5.23
C GLN A 787 9.67 51.95 -4.74
N LYS A 788 9.65 52.97 -3.87
CA LYS A 788 8.41 53.54 -3.30
C LYS A 788 7.45 53.99 -4.40
N GLY A 789 6.17 53.67 -4.22
CA GLY A 789 5.11 53.92 -5.20
C GLY A 789 5.01 52.89 -6.32
N CYS A 790 5.81 51.82 -6.29
CA CYS A 790 5.75 50.70 -7.22
C CYS A 790 5.19 49.45 -6.53
N TYR A 791 4.18 48.84 -7.15
CA TYR A 791 3.41 47.75 -6.57
C TYR A 791 3.44 46.52 -7.47
N VAL A 792 3.29 45.33 -6.87
CA VAL A 792 3.02 44.10 -7.61
C VAL A 792 1.64 44.24 -8.25
N CYS A 793 1.58 44.13 -9.57
CA CYS A 793 0.37 44.34 -10.36
C CYS A 793 0.13 43.17 -11.32
N SER A 794 -1.14 42.83 -11.48
CA SER A 794 -1.63 41.90 -12.51
C SER A 794 -2.01 42.63 -13.79
N ASP A 795 -1.68 42.05 -14.94
CA ASP A 795 -2.22 42.51 -16.23
C ASP A 795 -3.31 41.55 -16.73
N LEU A 796 -4.52 41.66 -16.18
CA LEU A 796 -5.67 40.81 -16.52
C LEU A 796 -6.49 41.32 -17.73
N ASN A 797 -6.20 42.52 -18.24
CA ASN A 797 -7.03 43.18 -19.25
C ASN A 797 -6.78 42.68 -20.69
N ASP A 798 -5.60 42.09 -20.97
CA ASP A 798 -5.20 41.64 -22.32
C ASP A 798 -5.17 40.10 -22.49
N GLY A 799 -5.78 39.35 -21.55
CA GLY A 799 -5.70 37.87 -21.54
C GLY A 799 -4.31 37.35 -21.15
N SER A 800 -3.42 38.24 -20.70
CA SER A 800 -2.14 37.92 -20.10
C SER A 800 -2.32 37.47 -18.65
N SER A 801 -1.52 36.52 -18.19
CA SER A 801 -1.46 36.08 -16.79
C SER A 801 -0.24 36.64 -16.06
N THR A 802 0.36 37.71 -16.58
CA THR A 802 1.65 38.21 -16.10
C THR A 802 1.51 39.06 -14.85
N ILE A 803 2.44 38.86 -13.93
CA ILE A 803 2.65 39.69 -12.75
C ILE A 803 3.94 40.48 -12.94
N THR A 804 3.84 41.80 -12.80
CA THR A 804 4.97 42.72 -12.91
C THR A 804 4.99 43.70 -11.75
N LEU A 805 6.10 44.41 -11.56
CA LEU A 805 6.15 45.56 -10.67
C LEU A 805 5.77 46.82 -11.47
N ALA A 806 4.66 47.49 -11.15
CA ALA A 806 4.23 48.70 -11.85
C ALA A 806 4.19 49.91 -10.91
N CYS A 807 4.65 51.07 -11.40
CA CYS A 807 4.77 52.29 -10.62
C CYS A 807 3.62 53.26 -10.87
N LYS A 808 3.14 53.90 -9.80
CA LYS A 808 2.05 54.86 -9.86
C LYS A 808 2.52 56.16 -10.56
N SER A 809 2.13 56.35 -11.82
CA SER A 809 2.18 57.65 -12.49
C SER A 809 0.94 58.46 -12.08
N GLY A 810 1.07 59.77 -11.85
CA GLY A 810 0.08 60.58 -11.11
C GLY A 810 -1.41 60.52 -11.54
N SER A 811 -2.27 60.93 -10.60
CA SER A 811 -3.76 60.83 -10.55
C SER A 811 -4.32 59.40 -10.48
N SER A 812 -5.31 59.18 -9.61
CA SER A 812 -5.79 57.85 -9.20
C SER A 812 -6.46 57.07 -10.34
N ASN A 813 -5.74 56.14 -10.96
CA ASN A 813 -6.32 55.18 -11.89
C ASN A 813 -6.96 54.01 -11.10
N VAL A 814 -8.28 53.84 -11.24
CA VAL A 814 -9.04 52.75 -10.61
C VAL A 814 -8.53 51.39 -11.10
N GLU A 815 -8.15 51.29 -12.37
CA GLU A 815 -7.61 50.07 -12.97
C GLU A 815 -6.29 49.68 -12.31
N PHE A 816 -5.39 50.63 -12.08
CA PHE A 816 -4.13 50.38 -11.36
C PHE A 816 -4.40 49.88 -9.93
N SER A 817 -5.34 50.52 -9.24
CA SER A 817 -5.67 50.19 -7.85
C SER A 817 -6.25 48.78 -7.75
N GLN A 818 -7.08 48.37 -8.70
CA GLN A 818 -7.61 47.01 -8.80
C GLN A 818 -6.51 46.00 -9.17
N ALA A 819 -5.67 46.31 -10.16
CA ALA A 819 -4.57 45.45 -10.61
C ALA A 819 -3.51 45.21 -9.51
N ALA A 820 -3.30 46.17 -8.63
CA ALA A 820 -2.34 46.10 -7.53
C ALA A 820 -2.91 45.47 -6.23
N SER A 821 -4.21 45.16 -6.19
CA SER A 821 -4.88 44.68 -4.98
C SER A 821 -5.25 43.21 -5.09
N PHE A 822 -4.85 42.41 -4.11
CA PHE A 822 -5.12 40.98 -4.04
C PHE A 822 -5.90 40.67 -2.77
N LYS A 823 -6.91 39.81 -2.85
CA LYS A 823 -7.56 39.25 -1.68
C LYS A 823 -6.57 38.33 -0.96
N LEU A 824 -6.35 38.60 0.32
CA LEU A 824 -5.51 37.79 1.20
C LEU A 824 -6.34 36.62 1.74
N ASN A 825 -5.94 35.40 1.42
CA ASN A 825 -6.53 34.19 1.99
C ASN A 825 -5.47 33.38 2.74
N LYS A 826 -5.93 32.39 3.50
CA LYS A 826 -5.05 31.33 4.02
C LYS A 826 -4.38 30.58 2.85
N GLY A 827 -3.20 30.02 3.10
CA GLY A 827 -2.54 29.12 2.17
C GLY A 827 -3.46 27.98 1.73
N ILE A 828 -3.37 27.60 0.45
CA ILE A 828 -4.18 26.50 -0.12
C ILE A 828 -3.56 25.16 0.32
N SER A 829 -2.24 25.12 0.40
CA SER A 829 -1.45 24.02 0.95
C SER A 829 -1.03 24.28 2.40
N GLU A 830 -0.83 23.22 3.18
CA GLU A 830 -0.36 23.27 4.56
C GLU A 830 0.78 22.27 4.78
N TYR A 831 1.77 22.64 5.60
CA TYR A 831 2.80 21.71 6.02
C TYR A 831 2.19 20.60 6.88
N HIS A 832 2.54 19.36 6.57
CA HIS A 832 2.23 18.22 7.41
C HIS A 832 2.99 18.34 8.75
N PRO A 833 2.44 17.89 9.89
CA PRO A 833 3.16 17.97 11.17
C PRO A 833 4.53 17.27 11.18
N ILE A 834 4.74 16.29 10.28
CA ILE A 834 6.01 15.55 10.08
C ILE A 834 6.81 16.12 8.89
N SER A 835 6.68 17.41 8.58
CA SER A 835 7.43 18.04 7.49
C SER A 835 8.80 18.56 7.92
N PHE A 836 9.76 18.45 6.99
CA PHE A 836 11.15 18.90 7.14
C PHE A 836 11.59 19.70 5.90
N ILE A 837 12.65 20.49 6.04
CA ILE A 837 13.36 21.11 4.92
C ILE A 837 14.72 20.42 4.79
N ALA A 838 15.01 19.85 3.62
CA ALA A 838 16.31 19.28 3.31
C ALA A 838 17.09 20.20 2.36
N GLU A 839 18.34 20.51 2.71
CA GLU A 839 19.22 21.32 1.87
C GLU A 839 19.68 20.52 0.65
N GLY A 840 19.43 21.05 -0.55
CA GLY A 840 19.83 20.44 -1.81
C GLY A 840 20.91 21.25 -2.53
N THR A 841 21.37 20.74 -3.67
CA THR A 841 22.47 21.37 -4.41
C THR A 841 22.07 22.67 -5.09
N SER A 842 20.89 22.70 -5.72
CA SER A 842 20.35 23.85 -6.45
C SER A 842 19.21 24.56 -5.72
N ARG A 843 18.47 23.82 -4.89
CA ARG A 843 17.34 24.29 -4.08
C ARG A 843 17.14 23.38 -2.88
N ASN A 844 16.44 23.87 -1.87
CA ASN A 844 16.00 23.02 -0.76
C ASN A 844 14.71 22.28 -1.11
N PHE A 845 14.48 21.15 -0.44
CA PHE A 845 13.32 20.30 -0.63
C PHE A 845 12.41 20.37 0.59
N LEU A 846 11.12 20.59 0.35
CA LEU A 846 10.09 20.32 1.36
C LEU A 846 9.85 18.81 1.41
N LEU A 847 10.20 18.18 2.53
CA LEU A 847 9.95 16.78 2.81
C LEU A 847 8.62 16.61 3.56
N ALA A 848 7.84 15.60 3.17
CA ALA A 848 6.59 15.22 3.85
C ALA A 848 6.37 13.69 3.77
N PRO A 849 5.55 13.08 4.66
CA PRO A 849 5.20 11.67 4.53
C PRO A 849 4.46 11.36 3.23
N LEU A 850 4.81 10.27 2.55
CA LEU A 850 4.21 9.91 1.25
C LEU A 850 2.67 9.80 1.27
N PHE A 851 2.08 9.32 2.37
CA PHE A 851 0.63 9.18 2.50
C PHE A 851 -0.09 10.53 2.57
N SER A 852 0.62 11.62 2.88
CA SER A 852 0.03 12.97 2.97
C SER A 852 -0.20 13.63 1.62
N LEU A 853 0.51 13.18 0.57
CA LEU A 853 0.40 13.73 -0.78
C LEU A 853 -0.73 13.08 -1.58
N ARG A 854 -1.41 13.88 -2.40
CA ARG A 854 -2.46 13.47 -3.33
C ARG A 854 -1.96 13.53 -4.77
N ASP A 855 -2.04 14.70 -5.39
CA ASP A 855 -1.75 14.88 -6.81
C ASP A 855 -0.40 15.56 -7.04
N GLU A 856 0.23 16.06 -5.98
CA GLU A 856 1.54 16.71 -6.04
C GLU A 856 2.62 15.79 -6.60
N SER A 857 3.58 16.40 -7.31
CA SER A 857 4.78 15.76 -7.81
C SER A 857 5.83 15.62 -6.72
N TYR A 858 6.42 14.43 -6.61
CA TYR A 858 7.38 14.10 -5.56
C TYR A 858 8.56 13.25 -6.05
N THR A 859 9.63 13.27 -5.24
CA THR A 859 10.80 12.41 -5.36
C THR A 859 10.97 11.58 -4.09
N VAL A 860 11.01 10.25 -4.24
CA VAL A 860 11.16 9.29 -3.13
C VAL A 860 12.63 9.02 -2.80
N TYR A 861 13.44 8.82 -3.84
CA TYR A 861 14.86 8.54 -3.74
C TYR A 861 15.67 9.73 -4.24
N PHE A 862 16.66 10.15 -3.45
CA PHE A 862 17.56 11.26 -3.75
C PHE A 862 18.94 10.73 -4.11
N ASN A 863 19.65 11.48 -4.94
CA ASN A 863 21.08 11.27 -5.16
C ASN A 863 21.86 12.03 -4.08
N ILE A 864 22.28 11.32 -3.03
CA ILE A 864 22.95 11.88 -1.86
C ILE A 864 24.45 11.60 -1.95
N GLN A 865 25.24 12.63 -2.25
CA GLN A 865 26.69 12.54 -2.37
C GLN A 865 27.37 12.90 -1.05
N GLN A 866 27.73 11.90 -0.25
CA GLN A 866 28.46 12.07 1.03
C GLN A 866 29.97 12.07 0.86
#